data_AF-A4I0J4-F1
#
_entry.id   AF-A4I0J4-F1
#
_cell.length_a   1.000
_cell.length_b   1.000
_cell.length_c   1.000
_cell.angle_alpha   90.00
_cell.angle_beta   90.00
_cell.angle_gamma   90.00
#
_symmetry.space_group_name_H-M   'P 1'
#
loop_
_entity.id
_entity.type
_entity.pdbx_description
1 polymer ?
#
loop_
_entity_poly.entity_id
_entity_poly.type
_entity_poly.pdbx_seq_one_letter_code
_entity_poly.pdbx_strand_id
1 'polypeptide(L)'
;MSDHADIDEAARKRLRAEAPSASPLPPPPAAPLLPCDASHNGESAVAAGHILVASAAPHKEGSIASTLHTSSKEARFEGRCMPPSFHSLLGEYEVPEEAKDVEDLVGGHEDFSDLPEARREALLQSVRTLVKKAAGASSAEQLEHLRVKASRLHGFKDTARKSELTAAYRQLVREGAVGENAAVEALLVRKKGKSHSGVLVVTVFMGPGEFSCPKDCHYCPNQPGIARSYLLKEPGVLRGFRNGWDPISQFYDRASALENNGHVVDKIELIILGGTFSFYPQRYAEEFMTASFYAANTYYDSAPLRPMRSLAEELTMNEDARCRIIGITVETRPDYISARELRRFRSLGVTRVQLGIQHLDDDILNIINRDCPTAKTVVAIQRLLDAGFKVDAHWMPDLPGSSFEKDMALFETLFSAENESFQVDQWKVYPTATVPFTKISEWYAQGKYKPYAELDNGAYMVKLLVYIMEHCPYRIRLNRIIRDIPTTYIMGGEKRCNLRQVIEAEMRARHIRCKDIRERECKGNPVDRANTHLFTDEFRASEGTEFYLSVENKDRTQLYGHLRLRLRDDASREESNILPVLRGCALIRELHTYGKLIAVSQQNTGRETQHVGVGTQLMREAERIAKERGYYRTAVIAGVGVRRYYAKLGYRLEDTYMVKELDEQASIITEDQVVQDDDNENSAYSSFLSTIKSFFGFQTTTPRREESA
;
A
#
# COMPACT_ATOMS: atom_id res chain seq x y z
N MET A 1 -34.01 13.40 -15.15
CA MET A 1 -34.24 12.34 -14.15
C MET A 1 -34.57 10.97 -14.77
N SER A 2 -34.90 10.87 -16.06
CA SER A 2 -35.09 9.58 -16.77
C SER A 2 -33.80 8.92 -17.26
N ASP A 3 -32.76 9.70 -17.60
CA ASP A 3 -31.65 9.20 -18.40
C ASP A 3 -30.61 8.36 -17.61
N HIS A 4 -30.61 8.44 -16.27
CA HIS A 4 -29.58 7.78 -15.44
C HIS A 4 -29.88 6.29 -15.18
N ALA A 5 -31.16 5.93 -15.03
CA ALA A 5 -31.57 4.53 -14.92
C ALA A 5 -31.34 3.76 -16.24
N ASP A 6 -31.42 4.46 -17.38
CA ASP A 6 -31.20 3.86 -18.70
C ASP A 6 -29.75 3.46 -18.93
N ILE A 7 -28.75 4.16 -18.35
CA ILE A 7 -27.33 3.77 -18.50
C ILE A 7 -27.03 2.47 -17.75
N ASP A 8 -27.53 2.31 -16.52
CA ASP A 8 -27.32 1.11 -15.71
C ASP A 8 -28.07 -0.10 -16.31
N GLU A 9 -29.32 0.09 -16.72
CA GLU A 9 -30.12 -0.97 -17.35
C GLU A 9 -29.63 -1.32 -18.76
N ALA A 10 -29.20 -0.34 -19.58
CA ALA A 10 -28.67 -0.60 -20.92
C ALA A 10 -27.32 -1.33 -20.88
N ALA A 11 -26.44 -0.99 -19.94
CA ALA A 11 -25.19 -1.71 -19.73
C ALA A 11 -25.44 -3.16 -19.29
N ARG A 12 -26.37 -3.38 -18.35
CA ARG A 12 -26.79 -4.72 -17.88
C ARG A 12 -27.46 -5.53 -19.00
N LYS A 13 -28.34 -4.92 -19.81
CA LYS A 13 -28.99 -5.59 -20.96
C LYS A 13 -28.02 -5.97 -22.07
N ARG A 14 -27.05 -5.11 -22.41
CA ARG A 14 -26.01 -5.43 -23.41
C ARG A 14 -25.16 -6.62 -22.97
N LEU A 15 -24.80 -6.71 -21.69
CA LEU A 15 -24.05 -7.85 -21.14
C LEU A 15 -24.83 -9.18 -21.11
N ARG A 16 -26.15 -9.15 -20.91
CA ARG A 16 -27.00 -10.35 -21.01
C ARG A 16 -27.19 -10.82 -22.46
N ALA A 17 -27.13 -9.91 -23.44
CA ALA A 17 -27.23 -10.24 -24.87
C ALA A 17 -25.88 -10.67 -25.48
N GLU A 18 -24.75 -10.23 -24.91
CA GLU A 18 -23.39 -10.54 -25.36
C GLU A 18 -22.72 -11.64 -24.52
N ALA A 19 -23.45 -12.69 -24.14
CA ALA A 19 -22.85 -13.93 -23.64
C ALA A 19 -22.64 -14.94 -24.79
N PRO A 20 -21.60 -14.82 -25.65
CA PRO A 20 -21.19 -15.91 -26.51
C PRO A 20 -20.31 -16.87 -25.69
N SER A 21 -20.42 -18.16 -25.98
CA SER A 21 -19.47 -19.19 -25.55
C SER A 21 -18.04 -18.71 -25.81
N ALA A 22 -17.27 -18.41 -24.76
CA ALA A 22 -15.88 -18.02 -24.90
C ALA A 22 -15.05 -19.26 -25.27
N SER A 23 -14.87 -19.48 -26.58
CA SER A 23 -13.80 -20.34 -27.10
C SER A 23 -12.45 -19.83 -26.56
N PRO A 24 -11.54 -20.70 -26.11
CA PRO A 24 -10.28 -20.27 -25.53
C PRO A 24 -9.42 -19.59 -26.60
N LEU A 25 -8.87 -18.42 -26.28
CA LEU A 25 -7.75 -17.83 -27.03
C LEU A 25 -6.62 -18.86 -27.10
N PRO A 26 -6.01 -19.09 -28.27
CA PRO A 26 -4.93 -20.06 -28.41
C PRO A 26 -3.72 -19.62 -27.57
N PRO A 27 -2.95 -20.57 -27.01
CA PRO A 27 -1.73 -20.25 -26.28
C PRO A 27 -0.71 -19.59 -27.21
N PRO A 28 0.18 -18.72 -26.70
CA PRO A 28 1.31 -18.23 -27.46
C PRO A 28 2.19 -19.41 -27.91
N PRO A 29 2.87 -19.32 -29.06
CA PRO A 29 3.66 -20.42 -29.60
C PRO A 29 4.77 -20.81 -28.62
N ALA A 30 4.82 -22.09 -28.27
CA ALA A 30 5.87 -22.66 -27.44
C ALA A 30 7.22 -22.58 -28.19
N ALA A 31 8.20 -21.91 -27.57
CA ALA A 31 9.59 -21.99 -27.99
C ALA A 31 10.10 -23.43 -27.82
N PRO A 32 10.90 -23.97 -28.77
CA PRO A 32 11.28 -25.37 -28.77
C PRO A 32 12.30 -25.67 -27.66
N LEU A 33 11.98 -26.64 -26.82
CA LEU A 33 12.90 -27.27 -25.88
C LEU A 33 13.87 -28.16 -26.65
N LEU A 34 15.16 -27.83 -26.59
CA LEU A 34 16.25 -28.72 -27.02
C LEU A 34 16.40 -29.87 -26.00
N PRO A 35 16.63 -31.12 -26.45
CA PRO A 35 16.71 -32.28 -25.56
C PRO A 35 18.09 -32.37 -24.90
N CYS A 36 18.11 -32.73 -23.61
CA CYS A 36 19.29 -33.19 -22.89
C CYS A 36 19.74 -34.56 -23.41
N ASP A 37 21.00 -34.66 -23.83
CA ASP A 37 21.73 -35.92 -23.88
C ASP A 37 22.64 -36.02 -22.65
N ALA A 38 22.50 -37.15 -21.97
CA ALA A 38 23.35 -37.60 -20.88
C ALA A 38 24.52 -38.41 -21.44
N SER A 39 25.74 -38.19 -20.95
CA SER A 39 26.68 -39.29 -20.69
C SER A 39 27.94 -38.84 -19.94
N HIS A 40 28.12 -39.48 -18.79
CA HIS A 40 29.34 -40.09 -18.26
C HIS A 40 30.58 -39.28 -17.82
N ASN A 41 30.77 -39.37 -16.49
CA ASN A 41 31.96 -39.89 -15.77
C ASN A 41 33.16 -38.96 -15.52
N GLY A 42 33.55 -38.91 -14.23
CA GLY A 42 34.96 -38.94 -13.84
C GLY A 42 35.42 -37.92 -12.81
N GLU A 43 35.32 -38.29 -11.52
CA GLU A 43 36.35 -38.17 -10.45
C GLU A 43 36.98 -36.80 -10.15
N SER A 44 36.75 -36.23 -8.95
CA SER A 44 37.60 -36.30 -7.74
C SER A 44 38.88 -35.44 -7.85
N ALA A 45 39.38 -34.66 -6.88
CA ALA A 45 39.01 -34.32 -5.51
C ALA A 45 39.96 -33.17 -5.03
N VAL A 46 39.62 -32.55 -3.90
CA VAL A 46 40.55 -32.08 -2.83
C VAL A 46 41.24 -30.70 -2.96
N ALA A 47 40.77 -29.83 -2.04
CA ALA A 47 41.49 -28.96 -1.09
C ALA A 47 42.13 -27.61 -1.50
N ALA A 48 41.54 -26.58 -0.88
CA ALA A 48 42.13 -25.62 0.06
C ALA A 48 43.35 -24.77 -0.36
N GLY A 49 43.18 -23.46 -0.23
CA GLY A 49 44.26 -22.62 0.27
C GLY A 49 44.36 -21.20 -0.29
N HIS A 50 44.12 -20.24 0.60
CA HIS A 50 44.82 -18.97 0.76
C HIS A 50 44.41 -17.71 -0.04
N ILE A 51 44.17 -16.70 0.79
CA ILE A 51 43.92 -15.26 0.60
C ILE A 51 45.23 -14.55 0.22
N LEU A 52 45.21 -13.56 -0.70
CA LEU A 52 45.82 -12.22 -0.58
C LEU A 52 45.89 -11.45 -1.93
N VAL A 53 45.03 -10.42 -2.05
CA VAL A 53 45.28 -9.00 -2.37
C VAL A 53 46.25 -8.57 -3.51
N ALA A 54 45.66 -7.76 -4.42
CA ALA A 54 46.17 -6.56 -5.14
C ALA A 54 46.80 -6.63 -6.55
N SER A 55 46.04 -5.99 -7.47
CA SER A 55 46.38 -5.01 -8.52
C SER A 55 47.18 -5.42 -9.77
N ALA A 56 46.51 -5.30 -10.93
CA ALA A 56 46.76 -4.29 -11.97
C ALA A 56 46.72 -4.82 -13.42
N ALA A 57 45.96 -4.07 -14.25
CA ALA A 57 46.08 -3.87 -15.69
C ALA A 57 45.34 -4.84 -16.68
N PRO A 58 44.89 -4.32 -17.86
CA PRO A 58 43.55 -4.59 -18.38
C PRO A 58 43.53 -5.29 -19.75
N HIS A 59 42.45 -6.02 -20.06
CA HIS A 59 42.11 -6.42 -21.43
C HIS A 59 40.61 -6.43 -21.71
N LYS A 60 40.30 -5.99 -22.92
CA LYS A 60 39.00 -5.79 -23.57
C LYS A 60 38.28 -7.11 -23.81
N GLU A 61 36.96 -7.14 -23.57
CA GLU A 61 35.93 -7.74 -24.45
C GLU A 61 34.54 -7.41 -23.87
N GLY A 62 33.65 -6.90 -24.73
CA GLY A 62 32.41 -6.24 -24.34
C GLY A 62 31.36 -7.19 -23.79
N SER A 63 31.13 -7.12 -22.48
CA SER A 63 29.84 -7.43 -21.88
C SER A 63 29.14 -6.10 -21.56
N ILE A 64 27.85 -6.01 -21.83
CA ILE A 64 27.01 -4.91 -21.37
C ILE A 64 27.07 -4.95 -19.83
N ALA A 65 27.96 -4.15 -19.26
CA ALA A 65 28.08 -3.99 -17.83
C ALA A 65 26.74 -3.48 -17.31
N SER A 66 26.12 -4.26 -16.44
CA SER A 66 24.87 -3.92 -15.76
C SER A 66 24.95 -2.48 -15.24
N THR A 67 24.15 -1.58 -15.83
CA THR A 67 23.96 -0.19 -15.40
C THR A 67 23.10 -0.07 -14.14
N LEU A 68 23.06 -1.12 -13.31
CA LEU A 68 22.43 -1.06 -12.00
C LEU A 68 23.18 -0.02 -11.16
N HIS A 69 22.63 1.20 -11.14
CA HIS A 69 23.09 2.26 -10.28
C HIS A 69 23.03 1.74 -8.83
N THR A 70 24.19 1.48 -8.24
CA THR A 70 24.30 1.22 -6.82
C THR A 70 24.11 2.55 -6.11
N SER A 71 22.85 2.91 -5.83
CA SER A 71 22.53 3.93 -4.83
C SER A 71 23.38 3.65 -3.59
N SER A 72 23.99 4.67 -2.99
CA SER A 72 24.74 4.58 -1.73
C SER A 72 23.81 4.10 -0.62
N LYS A 73 23.63 2.78 -0.56
CA LYS A 73 22.82 2.06 0.42
C LYS A 73 23.50 2.22 1.77
N GLU A 74 22.71 2.30 2.84
CA GLU A 74 23.22 2.05 4.19
C GLU A 74 24.06 0.77 4.14
N ALA A 75 25.29 0.78 4.68
CA ALA A 75 26.21 -0.35 4.59
C ALA A 75 25.58 -1.69 5.03
N ARG A 76 24.55 -1.65 5.91
CA ARG A 76 23.78 -2.83 6.32
C ARG A 76 23.00 -3.52 5.18
N PHE A 77 22.70 -2.82 4.09
CA PHE A 77 21.96 -3.32 2.92
C PHE A 77 22.85 -3.59 1.71
N GLU A 78 24.16 -3.40 1.84
CA GLU A 78 25.11 -3.73 0.78
C GLU A 78 24.94 -5.19 0.34
N GLY A 79 24.90 -5.43 -0.97
CA GLY A 79 24.67 -6.76 -1.57
C GLY A 79 23.25 -7.31 -1.46
N ARG A 80 22.30 -6.63 -0.80
CA ARG A 80 20.91 -7.09 -0.73
C ARG A 80 20.12 -6.62 -1.95
N CYS A 81 20.07 -7.47 -2.99
CA CYS A 81 19.28 -7.29 -4.22
C CYS A 81 18.91 -8.66 -4.82
N MET A 82 18.07 -8.65 -5.86
CA MET A 82 17.76 -9.82 -6.65
C MET A 82 18.99 -10.31 -7.45
N PRO A 83 19.04 -11.61 -7.81
CA PRO A 83 20.08 -12.10 -8.70
C PRO A 83 19.96 -11.47 -10.10
N PRO A 84 21.06 -11.38 -10.87
CA PRO A 84 21.06 -10.83 -12.23
C PRO A 84 20.00 -11.46 -13.16
N SER A 85 19.67 -12.74 -12.95
CA SER A 85 18.64 -13.46 -13.73
C SER A 85 17.25 -12.82 -13.65
N PHE A 86 16.90 -12.17 -12.53
CA PHE A 86 15.65 -11.44 -12.39
C PHE A 86 15.67 -10.16 -13.23
N HIS A 87 16.78 -9.41 -13.18
CA HIS A 87 16.93 -8.18 -13.96
C HIS A 87 16.91 -8.45 -15.46
N SER A 88 17.40 -9.61 -15.91
CA SER A 88 17.28 -10.04 -17.31
C SER A 88 15.82 -10.23 -17.77
N LEU A 89 14.86 -10.48 -16.86
CA LEU A 89 13.44 -10.59 -17.22
C LEU A 89 12.82 -9.25 -17.66
N LEU A 90 13.44 -8.12 -17.31
CA LEU A 90 13.01 -6.80 -17.76
C LEU A 90 13.26 -6.57 -19.25
N GLY A 91 14.18 -7.34 -19.85
CA GLY A 91 14.69 -7.06 -21.18
C GLY A 91 15.53 -5.78 -21.22
N GLU A 92 15.91 -5.38 -22.43
CA GLU A 92 16.58 -4.10 -22.66
C GLU A 92 15.55 -2.96 -22.56
N TYR A 93 15.92 -1.88 -21.89
CA TYR A 93 15.13 -0.65 -21.82
C TYR A 93 16.03 0.56 -21.94
N GLU A 94 15.50 1.63 -22.53
CA GLU A 94 16.22 2.89 -22.71
C GLU A 94 16.50 3.56 -21.34
N VAL A 95 17.65 4.20 -21.18
CA VAL A 95 17.93 5.03 -20.00
C VAL A 95 17.47 6.45 -20.30
N PRO A 96 16.50 7.03 -19.56
CA PRO A 96 16.01 8.37 -19.85
C PRO A 96 17.13 9.40 -19.79
N GLU A 97 17.18 10.34 -20.74
CA GLU A 97 18.23 11.37 -20.79
C GLU A 97 18.33 12.19 -19.50
N GLU A 98 17.18 12.53 -18.91
CA GLU A 98 17.06 13.28 -17.66
C GLU A 98 17.64 12.55 -16.43
N ALA A 99 17.98 11.26 -16.53
CA ALA A 99 18.61 10.52 -15.44
C ALA A 99 19.98 11.10 -15.07
N LYS A 100 20.72 11.65 -16.05
CA LYS A 100 22.04 12.26 -15.82
C LYS A 100 21.97 13.45 -14.86
N ASP A 101 20.94 14.28 -14.98
CA ASP A 101 20.73 15.45 -14.11
C ASP A 101 20.39 15.06 -12.67
N VAL A 102 19.85 13.85 -12.48
CA VAL A 102 19.45 13.35 -11.16
C VAL A 102 20.67 12.88 -10.38
N GLU A 103 21.62 12.21 -11.05
CA GLU A 103 22.82 11.65 -10.42
C GLU A 103 23.61 12.72 -9.65
N ASP A 104 23.70 13.94 -10.20
CA ASP A 104 24.36 15.08 -9.57
C ASP A 104 23.67 15.57 -8.27
N LEU A 105 22.38 15.30 -8.10
CA LEU A 105 21.59 15.75 -6.95
C LEU A 105 21.62 14.77 -5.76
N VAL A 106 22.09 13.54 -5.97
CA VAL A 106 21.95 12.44 -4.99
C VAL A 106 23.17 12.31 -4.05
N GLY A 107 24.24 13.09 -4.27
CA GLY A 107 25.50 13.03 -3.49
C GLY A 107 25.46 13.50 -2.02
N GLY A 108 24.33 13.37 -1.31
CA GLY A 108 24.20 13.72 0.10
C GLY A 108 24.35 12.51 1.02
N HIS A 109 25.04 12.68 2.17
CA HIS A 109 25.09 11.67 3.23
C HIS A 109 23.67 11.32 3.71
N GLU A 110 23.20 10.11 3.39
CA GLU A 110 21.87 9.63 3.77
C GLU A 110 21.88 8.94 5.15
N ASP A 111 23.01 8.37 5.58
CA ASP A 111 23.15 7.68 6.87
C ASP A 111 23.88 8.51 7.94
N PHE A 112 23.52 8.29 9.21
CA PHE A 112 24.21 8.82 10.38
C PHE A 112 25.65 8.31 10.48
N SER A 113 25.91 7.09 10.01
CA SER A 113 27.25 6.49 9.99
C SER A 113 28.20 7.23 9.03
N ASP A 114 27.66 7.76 7.92
CA ASP A 114 28.41 8.51 6.91
C ASP A 114 28.77 9.94 7.35
N LEU A 115 28.16 10.45 8.41
CA LEU A 115 28.46 11.79 8.92
C LEU A 115 29.89 11.85 9.47
N PRO A 116 30.61 12.97 9.29
CA PRO A 116 31.92 13.17 9.90
C PRO A 116 31.88 12.91 11.41
N GLU A 117 32.91 12.26 11.95
CA GLU A 117 32.96 11.82 13.35
C GLU A 117 32.66 12.95 14.34
N ALA A 118 33.27 14.12 14.16
CA ALA A 118 33.01 15.30 14.98
C ALA A 118 31.53 15.73 14.99
N ARG A 119 30.82 15.54 13.87
CA ARG A 119 29.39 15.85 13.77
C ARG A 119 28.55 14.81 14.50
N ARG A 120 28.90 13.52 14.38
CA ARG A 120 28.24 12.44 15.13
C ARG A 120 28.37 12.65 16.64
N GLU A 121 29.56 12.97 17.12
CA GLU A 121 29.79 13.25 18.54
C GLU A 121 28.97 14.46 19.04
N ALA A 122 28.95 15.55 18.25
CA ALA A 122 28.15 16.73 18.58
C ALA A 122 26.64 16.40 18.62
N LEU A 123 26.15 15.58 17.70
CA LEU A 123 24.76 15.10 17.67
C LEU A 123 24.43 14.27 18.92
N LEU A 124 25.26 13.28 19.26
CA LEU A 124 25.08 12.44 20.44
C LEU A 124 25.04 13.28 21.72
N GLN A 125 25.96 14.24 21.86
CA GLN A 125 25.99 15.12 23.03
C GLN A 125 24.78 16.06 23.11
N SER A 126 24.35 16.59 21.97
CA SER A 126 23.15 17.42 21.88
C SER A 126 21.89 16.65 22.28
N VAL A 127 21.76 15.40 21.82
CA VAL A 127 20.63 14.53 22.16
C VAL A 127 20.65 14.11 23.63
N ARG A 128 21.80 13.78 24.22
CA ARG A 128 21.89 13.54 25.68
C ARG A 128 21.36 14.74 26.47
N THR A 129 21.70 15.95 26.04
CA THR A 129 21.21 17.19 26.65
C THR A 129 19.70 17.36 26.46
N LEU A 130 19.19 17.04 25.27
CA LEU A 130 17.76 17.06 24.96
C LEU A 130 16.98 16.11 25.87
N VAL A 131 17.39 14.84 25.96
CA VAL A 131 16.72 13.82 26.81
C VAL A 131 16.70 14.25 28.28
N LYS A 132 17.84 14.74 28.80
CA LYS A 132 17.94 15.22 30.18
C LYS A 132 17.00 16.40 30.46
N LYS A 133 16.85 17.34 29.52
CA LYS A 133 15.99 18.51 29.69
C LYS A 133 14.52 18.22 29.42
N ALA A 134 14.23 17.28 28.52
CA ALA A 134 12.88 16.88 28.17
C ALA A 134 12.12 16.32 29.38
N ALA A 135 12.82 15.66 30.31
CA ALA A 135 12.24 15.18 31.58
C ALA A 135 11.63 16.29 32.46
N GLY A 136 12.08 17.55 32.32
CA GLY A 136 11.55 18.70 33.05
C GLY A 136 10.65 19.62 32.22
N ALA A 137 10.27 19.23 31.00
CA ALA A 137 9.42 20.06 30.15
C ALA A 137 7.95 19.96 30.58
N SER A 138 7.31 21.11 30.75
CA SER A 138 5.92 21.25 31.20
C SER A 138 4.91 21.36 30.06
N SER A 139 5.37 21.67 28.83
CA SER A 139 4.50 21.85 27.67
C SER A 139 5.13 21.33 26.37
N ALA A 140 4.29 21.06 25.37
CA ALA A 140 4.74 20.66 24.03
C ALA A 140 5.57 21.76 23.35
N GLU A 141 5.24 23.03 23.60
CA GLU A 141 5.99 24.20 23.11
C GLU A 141 7.41 24.26 23.70
N GLN A 142 7.53 23.97 25.00
CA GLN A 142 8.83 23.90 25.67
C GLN A 142 9.68 22.76 25.11
N LEU A 143 9.08 21.59 24.84
CA LEU A 143 9.74 20.46 24.19
C LEU A 143 10.23 20.83 22.78
N GLU A 144 9.39 21.50 21.97
CA GLU A 144 9.79 21.95 20.63
C GLU A 144 10.92 22.97 20.68
N HIS A 145 10.90 23.91 21.64
CA HIS A 145 12.00 24.84 21.85
C HIS A 145 13.30 24.12 22.23
N LEU A 146 13.25 23.10 23.10
CA LEU A 146 14.41 22.27 23.43
C LEU A 146 14.95 21.51 22.21
N ARG A 147 14.06 20.98 21.35
CA ARG A 147 14.43 20.33 20.10
C ARG A 147 15.13 21.30 19.14
N VAL A 148 14.59 22.50 18.96
CA VAL A 148 15.21 23.55 18.12
C VAL A 148 16.60 23.90 18.63
N LYS A 149 16.77 23.99 19.96
CA LYS A 149 18.09 24.22 20.57
C LYS A 149 19.03 23.04 20.33
N ALA A 150 18.54 21.81 20.43
CA ALA A 150 19.32 20.60 20.14
C ALA A 150 19.76 20.49 18.66
N SER A 151 18.97 21.05 17.74
CA SER A 151 19.36 21.16 16.33
C SER A 151 20.55 22.11 16.09
N ARG A 152 20.87 23.03 17.01
CA ARG A 152 21.99 23.97 16.86
C ARG A 152 23.26 23.37 17.49
N LEU A 153 23.98 22.58 16.72
CA LEU A 153 25.20 21.90 17.18
C LEU A 153 26.32 22.92 17.41
N HIS A 154 27.02 22.81 18.54
CA HIS A 154 28.17 23.65 18.82
C HIS A 154 29.30 23.36 17.82
N GLY A 155 29.90 24.39 17.22
CA GLY A 155 30.96 24.25 16.22
C GLY A 155 30.50 24.07 14.77
N PHE A 156 29.19 23.88 14.53
CA PHE A 156 28.62 23.74 13.18
C PHE A 156 27.80 24.98 12.81
N LYS A 157 27.93 25.44 11.56
CA LYS A 157 27.19 26.60 11.05
C LYS A 157 25.76 26.27 10.67
N ASP A 158 25.52 25.03 10.26
CA ASP A 158 24.21 24.53 9.88
C ASP A 158 23.47 23.91 11.07
N THR A 159 22.14 23.80 10.93
CA THR A 159 21.31 23.13 11.93
C THR A 159 21.16 21.65 11.59
N ALA A 160 21.34 20.78 12.58
CA ALA A 160 21.07 19.37 12.46
C ALA A 160 19.60 19.12 12.07
N ARG A 161 19.45 18.27 11.05
CA ARG A 161 18.17 17.75 10.59
C ARG A 161 17.55 16.92 11.70
N LYS A 162 16.23 16.87 11.71
CA LYS A 162 15.48 16.07 12.68
C LYS A 162 15.84 14.58 12.61
N SER A 163 16.10 14.05 11.40
CA SER A 163 16.54 12.67 11.18
C SER A 163 17.91 12.37 11.81
N GLU A 164 18.86 13.32 11.76
CA GLU A 164 20.17 13.19 12.42
C GLU A 164 20.02 13.08 13.93
N LEU A 165 19.12 13.89 14.53
CA LEU A 165 18.80 13.82 15.96
C LEU A 165 18.11 12.49 16.33
N THR A 166 17.19 12.01 15.50
CA THR A 166 16.52 10.71 15.70
C THR A 166 17.52 9.56 15.68
N ALA A 167 18.44 9.55 14.71
CA ALA A 167 19.46 8.53 14.59
C ALA A 167 20.40 8.53 15.81
N ALA A 168 20.87 9.71 16.23
CA ALA A 168 21.67 9.85 17.45
C ALA A 168 20.92 9.39 18.71
N TYR A 169 19.62 9.71 18.84
CA TYR A 169 18.80 9.24 19.95
C TYR A 169 18.69 7.71 19.98
N ARG A 170 18.35 7.08 18.86
CA ARG A 170 18.25 5.62 18.76
C ARG A 170 19.60 4.92 18.96
N GLN A 171 20.70 5.54 18.55
CA GLN A 171 22.04 5.05 18.85
C GLN A 171 22.28 5.00 20.37
N LEU A 172 22.02 6.11 21.07
CA LEU A 172 22.20 6.19 22.53
C LEU A 172 21.31 5.21 23.29
N VAL A 173 20.07 4.97 22.81
CA VAL A 173 19.16 3.97 23.38
C VAL A 173 19.72 2.55 23.18
N ARG A 174 20.18 2.22 21.96
CA ARG A 174 20.79 0.91 21.66
C ARG A 174 22.04 0.64 22.48
N GLU A 175 22.85 1.66 22.73
CA GLU A 175 24.05 1.59 23.58
C GLU A 175 23.74 1.57 25.08
N GLY A 176 22.48 1.77 25.49
CA GLY A 176 22.08 1.90 26.89
C GLY A 176 22.53 3.20 27.57
N ALA A 177 23.03 4.18 26.81
CA ALA A 177 23.51 5.46 27.33
C ALA A 177 22.37 6.43 27.74
N VAL A 178 21.17 6.23 27.18
CA VAL A 178 19.93 6.90 27.62
C VAL A 178 18.79 5.87 27.61
N GLY A 179 17.83 6.02 28.52
CA GLY A 179 16.59 5.23 28.49
C GLY A 179 15.62 5.70 27.41
N GLU A 180 14.73 4.81 26.96
CA GLU A 180 13.63 5.16 26.07
C GLU A 180 12.73 6.24 26.70
N ASN A 181 12.40 7.26 25.92
CA ASN A 181 11.55 8.37 26.32
C ASN A 181 10.52 8.67 25.22
N ALA A 182 9.28 8.27 25.45
CA ALA A 182 8.18 8.42 24.50
C ALA A 182 7.93 9.87 24.05
N ALA A 183 8.14 10.85 24.94
CA ALA A 183 7.97 12.26 24.60
C ALA A 183 9.06 12.74 23.62
N VAL A 184 10.31 12.31 23.82
CA VAL A 184 11.43 12.62 22.92
C VAL A 184 11.25 11.92 21.57
N GLU A 185 10.82 10.66 21.56
CA GLU A 185 10.54 9.94 20.31
C GLU A 185 9.46 10.63 19.50
N ALA A 186 8.30 10.89 20.11
CA ALA A 186 7.20 11.60 19.46
C ALA A 186 7.60 13.02 19.00
N LEU A 187 8.52 13.66 19.72
CA LEU A 187 9.08 14.96 19.36
C LEU A 187 10.02 14.86 18.15
N LEU A 188 10.79 13.77 18.01
CA LEU A 188 11.78 13.55 16.96
C LEU A 188 11.21 12.87 15.69
N VAL A 189 9.98 12.35 15.70
CA VAL A 189 9.32 11.89 14.46
C VAL A 189 9.11 13.04 13.47
N ARG A 190 9.58 12.86 12.23
CA ARG A 190 9.32 13.73 11.08
C ARG A 190 8.17 13.14 10.26
N LYS A 191 7.42 13.99 9.55
CA LYS A 191 6.29 13.57 8.70
C LYS A 191 5.28 12.67 9.45
N LYS A 192 4.89 13.06 10.68
CA LYS A 192 3.94 12.32 11.56
C LYS A 192 2.71 11.78 10.81
N GLY A 193 2.19 12.56 9.85
CA GLY A 193 1.10 12.16 8.95
C GLY A 193 1.26 10.82 8.23
N LYS A 194 2.50 10.30 8.10
CA LYS A 194 2.78 9.00 7.47
C LYS A 194 2.37 7.79 8.32
N SER A 195 2.21 7.96 9.63
CA SER A 195 1.80 6.90 10.56
C SER A 195 0.47 7.20 11.25
N HIS A 196 -0.24 8.26 10.86
CA HIS A 196 -1.53 8.65 11.46
C HIS A 196 -2.61 7.56 11.33
N SER A 197 -2.55 6.75 10.26
CA SER A 197 -3.50 5.68 10.03
C SER A 197 -3.16 4.38 10.77
N GLY A 198 -2.09 4.35 11.58
CA GLY A 198 -1.59 3.13 12.22
C GLY A 198 -0.86 2.16 11.27
N VAL A 199 -0.61 2.59 10.03
CA VAL A 199 -0.02 1.76 8.96
C VAL A 199 0.99 2.58 8.18
N LEU A 200 2.13 1.98 7.82
CA LEU A 200 3.12 2.60 6.96
C LEU A 200 2.96 2.13 5.51
N VAL A 201 2.99 3.09 4.58
CA VAL A 201 2.91 2.80 3.15
C VAL A 201 4.30 2.70 2.54
N VAL A 202 4.63 1.52 2.01
CA VAL A 202 5.82 1.27 1.18
C VAL A 202 5.36 1.12 -0.27
N THR A 203 5.81 2.02 -1.13
CA THR A 203 5.49 2.00 -2.56
C THR A 203 6.71 1.59 -3.35
N VAL A 204 6.58 0.55 -4.16
CA VAL A 204 7.61 0.01 -5.05
C VAL A 204 7.09 0.02 -6.50
N PHE A 205 8.01 0.16 -7.45
CA PHE A 205 7.72 0.23 -8.86
C PHE A 205 8.26 -1.01 -9.57
N MET A 206 7.42 -1.59 -10.42
CA MET A 206 7.84 -2.61 -11.38
C MET A 206 8.66 -1.94 -12.49
N GLY A 207 9.55 -2.71 -13.12
CA GLY A 207 10.44 -2.17 -14.13
C GLY A 207 9.71 -1.77 -15.43
N PRO A 208 10.37 -0.95 -16.25
CA PRO A 208 9.85 -0.53 -17.55
C PRO A 208 9.84 -1.70 -18.54
N GLY A 209 9.11 -1.53 -19.63
CA GLY A 209 9.05 -2.49 -20.72
C GLY A 209 7.71 -2.45 -21.45
N GLU A 210 7.66 -3.11 -22.61
CA GLU A 210 6.43 -3.28 -23.39
C GLU A 210 5.30 -3.93 -22.57
N PHE A 211 5.66 -4.68 -21.54
CA PHE A 211 4.74 -5.32 -20.60
C PHE A 211 4.14 -4.40 -19.52
N SER A 212 4.52 -3.12 -19.46
CA SER A 212 3.97 -2.22 -18.42
C SER A 212 2.48 -1.90 -18.65
N CYS A 213 2.09 -1.59 -19.90
CA CYS A 213 0.71 -1.48 -20.35
C CYS A 213 0.70 -1.35 -21.89
N PRO A 214 -0.09 -2.14 -22.65
CA PRO A 214 -0.03 -2.12 -24.10
C PRO A 214 -0.90 -1.03 -24.73
N LYS A 215 -1.55 -0.19 -23.92
CA LYS A 215 -2.66 0.66 -24.35
C LYS A 215 -2.22 2.11 -24.50
N ASP A 216 -2.59 2.72 -25.61
CA ASP A 216 -2.18 4.08 -25.95
C ASP A 216 -3.20 5.14 -25.49
N CYS A 217 -3.52 5.13 -24.20
CA CYS A 217 -4.38 6.16 -23.61
C CYS A 217 -3.69 7.53 -23.76
N HIS A 218 -4.38 8.48 -24.37
CA HIS A 218 -3.80 9.72 -24.87
C HIS A 218 -3.28 10.67 -23.79
N TYR A 219 -3.80 10.55 -22.57
CA TYR A 219 -3.35 11.29 -21.38
C TYR A 219 -2.22 10.60 -20.60
N CYS A 220 -1.96 9.31 -20.85
CA CYS A 220 -0.92 8.57 -20.12
C CYS A 220 0.46 8.88 -20.69
N PRO A 221 1.43 9.37 -19.90
CA PRO A 221 2.79 9.56 -20.38
C PRO A 221 3.43 8.21 -20.76
N ASN A 222 4.21 8.24 -21.83
CA ASN A 222 4.98 7.11 -22.35
C ASN A 222 6.46 7.48 -22.48
N GLN A 223 7.07 7.91 -21.38
CA GLN A 223 8.48 8.25 -21.35
C GLN A 223 9.32 6.98 -21.60
N PRO A 224 10.24 6.98 -22.59
CA PRO A 224 11.11 5.84 -22.81
C PRO A 224 11.91 5.48 -21.56
N GLY A 225 12.05 4.18 -21.28
CA GLY A 225 12.74 3.70 -20.07
C GLY A 225 11.93 3.74 -18.78
N ILE A 226 10.67 4.20 -18.81
CA ILE A 226 9.80 4.31 -17.65
C ILE A 226 8.50 3.55 -17.91
N ALA A 227 7.95 2.92 -16.87
CA ALA A 227 6.66 2.23 -16.95
C ALA A 227 5.54 3.19 -17.39
N ARG A 228 4.61 2.70 -18.23
CA ARG A 228 3.50 3.52 -18.78
C ARG A 228 2.73 4.25 -17.67
N SER A 229 2.35 5.49 -17.95
CA SER A 229 1.62 6.42 -17.06
C SER A 229 2.47 7.12 -16.00
N TYR A 230 3.78 6.89 -15.95
CA TYR A 230 4.71 7.48 -15.00
C TYR A 230 5.82 8.29 -15.68
N LEU A 231 6.41 9.23 -14.95
CA LEU A 231 7.55 10.06 -15.36
C LEU A 231 8.71 9.92 -14.37
N LEU A 232 9.95 9.96 -14.86
CA LEU A 232 11.16 9.70 -14.06
C LEU A 232 11.25 10.55 -12.79
N LYS A 233 11.05 11.88 -12.87
CA LYS A 233 11.19 12.78 -11.70
C LYS A 233 10.05 12.64 -10.67
N GLU A 234 9.05 11.80 -10.88
CA GLU A 234 8.09 11.46 -9.82
C GLU A 234 8.85 10.77 -8.65
N PRO A 235 8.72 11.21 -7.39
CA PRO A 235 9.59 10.74 -6.30
C PRO A 235 9.58 9.22 -6.03
N GLY A 236 8.49 8.55 -6.40
CA GLY A 236 8.37 7.10 -6.34
C GLY A 236 9.16 6.40 -7.44
N VAL A 237 9.00 6.89 -8.67
CA VAL A 237 9.60 6.36 -9.90
C VAL A 237 11.11 6.58 -9.86
N LEU A 238 11.55 7.77 -9.45
CA LEU A 238 12.96 8.11 -9.29
C LEU A 238 13.69 7.15 -8.36
N ARG A 239 13.05 6.77 -7.25
CA ARG A 239 13.58 5.76 -6.32
C ARG A 239 13.61 4.38 -6.96
N GLY A 240 12.60 4.02 -7.73
CA GLY A 240 12.58 2.77 -8.49
C GLY A 240 13.76 2.67 -9.46
N PHE A 241 13.95 3.72 -10.26
CA PHE A 241 15.05 3.86 -11.21
C PHE A 241 16.43 3.80 -10.51
N ARG A 242 16.64 4.58 -9.43
CA ARG A 242 17.88 4.57 -8.63
C ARG A 242 18.24 3.21 -8.05
N ASN A 243 17.25 2.33 -7.86
CA ASN A 243 17.43 0.98 -7.34
C ASN A 243 17.39 -0.09 -8.44
N GLY A 244 17.46 0.30 -9.72
CA GLY A 244 17.44 -0.63 -10.84
C GLY A 244 16.16 -1.47 -10.94
N TRP A 245 15.04 -0.92 -10.46
CA TRP A 245 13.73 -1.60 -10.37
C TRP A 245 13.73 -2.87 -9.50
N ASP A 246 14.76 -3.03 -8.66
CA ASP A 246 14.90 -4.16 -7.76
C ASP A 246 13.87 -4.09 -6.61
N PRO A 247 13.01 -5.10 -6.42
CA PRO A 247 11.99 -5.08 -5.37
C PRO A 247 12.58 -4.99 -3.95
N ILE A 248 13.70 -5.68 -3.69
CA ILE A 248 14.32 -5.73 -2.35
C ILE A 248 14.93 -4.36 -2.00
N SER A 249 15.71 -3.81 -2.92
CA SER A 249 16.41 -2.54 -2.76
C SER A 249 15.42 -1.38 -2.63
N GLN A 250 14.36 -1.36 -3.46
CA GLN A 250 13.30 -0.36 -3.34
C GLN A 250 12.56 -0.45 -2.01
N PHE A 251 12.28 -1.65 -1.51
CA PHE A 251 11.64 -1.85 -0.21
C PHE A 251 12.54 -1.32 0.90
N TYR A 252 13.82 -1.71 0.92
CA TYR A 252 14.79 -1.28 1.93
C TYR A 252 15.04 0.21 1.94
N ASP A 253 15.25 0.82 0.79
CA ASP A 253 15.40 2.28 0.65
C ASP A 253 14.17 2.98 1.26
N ARG A 254 12.97 2.56 0.86
CA ARG A 254 11.73 3.18 1.36
C ARG A 254 11.51 2.95 2.85
N ALA A 255 11.78 1.75 3.34
CA ALA A 255 11.65 1.38 4.75
C ALA A 255 12.67 2.11 5.63
N SER A 256 13.94 2.14 5.23
CA SER A 256 14.98 2.94 5.91
C SER A 256 14.63 4.41 5.93
N ALA A 257 14.14 4.98 4.82
CA ALA A 257 13.70 6.37 4.81
C ALA A 257 12.57 6.64 5.82
N LEU A 258 11.67 5.68 6.07
CA LEU A 258 10.65 5.78 7.11
C LEU A 258 11.25 5.65 8.51
N GLU A 259 12.15 4.68 8.70
CA GLU A 259 12.88 4.46 9.95
C GLU A 259 13.69 5.70 10.34
N ASN A 260 14.47 6.28 9.43
CA ASN A 260 15.28 7.49 9.61
C ASN A 260 14.43 8.74 9.90
N ASN A 261 13.14 8.73 9.54
CA ASN A 261 12.18 9.76 9.94
C ASN A 261 11.54 9.53 11.31
N GLY A 262 11.94 8.47 12.03
CA GLY A 262 11.46 8.14 13.38
C GLY A 262 10.27 7.20 13.41
N HIS A 263 9.82 6.66 12.28
CA HIS A 263 8.76 5.66 12.26
C HIS A 263 9.31 4.27 12.63
N VAL A 264 8.44 3.39 13.14
CA VAL A 264 8.75 1.96 13.34
C VAL A 264 8.20 1.20 12.14
N VAL A 265 9.04 0.44 11.45
CA VAL A 265 8.65 -0.29 10.23
C VAL A 265 8.15 -1.68 10.61
N ASP A 266 6.89 -1.81 11.03
CA ASP A 266 6.32 -3.06 11.51
C ASP A 266 5.04 -3.48 10.76
N LYS A 267 4.13 -2.55 10.46
CA LYS A 267 2.87 -2.78 9.75
C LYS A 267 2.89 -2.05 8.42
N ILE A 268 3.09 -2.80 7.35
CA ILE A 268 3.27 -2.28 5.99
C ILE A 268 2.06 -2.54 5.12
N GLU A 269 1.55 -1.49 4.50
CA GLU A 269 0.75 -1.62 3.30
C GLU A 269 1.65 -1.40 2.08
N LEU A 270 1.85 -2.48 1.32
CA LEU A 270 2.67 -2.49 0.12
C LEU A 270 1.84 -2.02 -1.07
N ILE A 271 2.31 -1.01 -1.80
CA ILE A 271 1.70 -0.55 -3.05
C ILE A 271 2.67 -0.83 -4.18
N ILE A 272 2.23 -1.62 -5.16
CA ILE A 272 3.02 -1.98 -6.34
C ILE A 272 2.43 -1.25 -7.53
N LEU A 273 3.26 -0.38 -8.12
CA LEU A 273 2.90 0.47 -9.24
C LEU A 273 3.75 0.13 -10.47
N GLY A 274 3.26 0.46 -11.65
CA GLY A 274 3.96 0.17 -12.91
C GLY A 274 3.06 0.15 -14.15
N GLY A 275 1.85 0.69 -14.07
CA GLY A 275 0.89 0.73 -15.18
C GLY A 275 -0.22 -0.30 -14.97
N THR A 276 -0.16 -1.43 -15.67
CA THR A 276 -1.15 -2.50 -15.60
C THR A 276 -0.49 -3.76 -15.05
N PHE A 277 -0.58 -4.00 -13.73
CA PHE A 277 0.04 -5.15 -13.06
C PHE A 277 -0.29 -6.48 -13.76
N SER A 278 -1.54 -6.62 -14.22
CA SER A 278 -2.04 -7.82 -14.93
C SER A 278 -1.37 -8.10 -16.28
N PHE A 279 -0.64 -7.13 -16.84
CA PHE A 279 0.04 -7.29 -18.12
C PHE A 279 1.50 -7.76 -17.97
N TYR A 280 2.09 -7.65 -16.77
CA TYR A 280 3.43 -8.14 -16.52
C TYR A 280 3.48 -9.68 -16.61
N PRO A 281 4.56 -10.26 -17.20
CA PRO A 281 4.75 -11.69 -17.26
C PRO A 281 4.59 -12.34 -15.88
N GLN A 282 3.90 -13.47 -15.83
CA GLN A 282 3.56 -14.14 -14.57
C GLN A 282 4.80 -14.42 -13.72
N ARG A 283 5.88 -14.94 -14.34
CA ARG A 283 7.16 -15.19 -13.67
C ARG A 283 7.76 -13.93 -13.04
N TYR A 284 7.81 -12.83 -13.79
CA TYR A 284 8.35 -11.57 -13.27
C TYR A 284 7.56 -11.05 -12.08
N ALA A 285 6.22 -11.06 -12.18
CA ALA A 285 5.36 -10.63 -11.09
C ALA A 285 5.49 -11.52 -9.84
N GLU A 286 5.55 -12.85 -10.01
CA GLU A 286 5.72 -13.80 -8.90
C GLU A 286 7.09 -13.64 -8.22
N GLU A 287 8.18 -13.50 -8.98
CA GLU A 287 9.52 -13.23 -8.43
C GLU A 287 9.55 -11.88 -7.71
N PHE A 288 8.94 -10.83 -8.28
CA PHE A 288 8.83 -9.51 -7.66
C PHE A 288 8.06 -9.55 -6.33
N MET A 289 6.96 -10.29 -6.28
CA MET A 289 6.17 -10.49 -5.06
C MET A 289 6.95 -11.27 -4.00
N THR A 290 7.60 -12.38 -4.39
CA THR A 290 8.42 -13.20 -3.50
C THR A 290 9.52 -12.36 -2.85
N ALA A 291 10.21 -11.57 -3.68
CA ALA A 291 11.27 -10.67 -3.25
C ALA A 291 10.78 -9.56 -2.30
N SER A 292 9.57 -9.03 -2.54
CA SER A 292 8.96 -8.03 -1.66
C SER A 292 8.65 -8.58 -0.27
N PHE A 293 8.13 -9.82 -0.19
CA PHE A 293 7.93 -10.51 1.09
C PHE A 293 9.25 -10.87 1.76
N TYR A 294 10.23 -11.37 1.00
CA TYR A 294 11.58 -11.63 1.50
C TYR A 294 12.21 -10.38 2.12
N ALA A 295 12.11 -9.23 1.44
CA ALA A 295 12.59 -7.95 1.96
C ALA A 295 11.89 -7.59 3.27
N ALA A 296 10.57 -7.69 3.35
CA ALA A 296 9.85 -7.45 4.61
C ALA A 296 10.29 -8.41 5.73
N ASN A 297 10.47 -9.69 5.41
CA ASN A 297 10.87 -10.72 6.36
C ASN A 297 12.29 -10.51 6.91
N THR A 298 13.21 -10.01 6.08
CA THR A 298 14.64 -9.89 6.40
C THR A 298 15.11 -8.45 6.68
N TYR A 299 14.19 -7.48 6.70
CA TYR A 299 14.52 -6.06 6.89
C TYR A 299 15.32 -5.78 8.18
N TYR A 300 14.94 -6.44 9.28
CA TYR A 300 15.62 -6.30 10.57
C TYR A 300 16.68 -7.37 10.84
N ASP A 301 16.90 -8.28 9.90
CA ASP A 301 17.87 -9.36 10.08
C ASP A 301 19.30 -8.83 9.84
N SER A 302 20.21 -9.25 10.71
CA SER A 302 21.64 -9.03 10.53
C SER A 302 22.19 -9.91 9.41
N ALA A 303 23.21 -9.45 8.71
CA ALA A 303 23.93 -10.28 7.74
C ALA A 303 24.70 -11.42 8.46
N PRO A 304 24.91 -12.59 7.82
CA PRO A 304 24.43 -12.96 6.48
C PRO A 304 22.93 -13.27 6.47
N LEU A 305 22.24 -12.86 5.41
CA LEU A 305 20.81 -13.18 5.25
C LEU A 305 20.61 -14.62 4.80
N ARG A 306 19.47 -15.20 5.22
CA ARG A 306 19.00 -16.48 4.68
C ARG A 306 18.71 -16.37 3.17
N PRO A 307 18.80 -17.46 2.39
CA PRO A 307 18.34 -17.42 1.00
C PRO A 307 16.84 -17.12 0.90
N MET A 308 16.43 -16.52 -0.22
CA MET A 308 15.02 -16.33 -0.59
C MET A 308 14.38 -17.69 -0.87
N ARG A 309 13.19 -17.91 -0.30
CA ARG A 309 12.43 -19.15 -0.43
C ARG A 309 11.32 -19.01 -1.47
N SER A 310 10.51 -20.06 -1.63
CA SER A 310 9.32 -19.98 -2.48
C SER A 310 8.34 -18.92 -1.96
N LEU A 311 7.47 -18.39 -2.83
CA LEU A 311 6.45 -17.41 -2.44
C LEU A 311 5.60 -17.90 -1.25
N ALA A 312 5.15 -19.16 -1.29
CA ALA A 312 4.32 -19.73 -0.22
C ALA A 312 5.04 -19.74 1.15
N GLU A 313 6.33 -20.03 1.17
CA GLU A 313 7.14 -20.00 2.39
C GLU A 313 7.38 -18.57 2.87
N GLU A 314 7.67 -17.63 1.98
CA GLU A 314 7.85 -16.21 2.32
C GLU A 314 6.56 -15.58 2.88
N LEU A 315 5.41 -15.95 2.31
CA LEU A 315 4.08 -15.59 2.84
C LEU A 315 3.92 -16.13 4.26
N THR A 316 4.16 -17.43 4.47
CA THR A 316 4.00 -18.07 5.79
C THR A 316 4.90 -17.44 6.85
N MET A 317 6.15 -17.11 6.50
CA MET A 317 7.08 -16.42 7.39
C MET A 317 6.60 -15.01 7.76
N ASN A 318 5.97 -14.30 6.81
CA ASN A 318 5.55 -12.92 7.02
C ASN A 318 4.39 -12.77 8.02
N GLU A 319 3.63 -13.84 8.26
CA GLU A 319 2.57 -13.85 9.30
C GLU A 319 3.12 -13.52 10.70
N ASP A 320 4.42 -13.77 10.92
CA ASP A 320 5.13 -13.57 12.18
C ASP A 320 6.30 -12.59 12.14
N ALA A 321 6.65 -12.10 10.95
CA ALA A 321 7.80 -11.22 10.79
C ALA A 321 7.69 -9.97 11.67
N ARG A 322 8.84 -9.38 11.99
CA ARG A 322 8.90 -8.07 12.67
C ARG A 322 8.35 -6.95 11.78
N CYS A 323 8.52 -7.07 10.47
CA CYS A 323 7.94 -6.20 9.45
C CYS A 323 6.93 -7.00 8.62
N ARG A 324 5.65 -6.79 8.90
CA ARG A 324 4.51 -7.53 8.35
C ARG A 324 3.85 -6.77 7.23
N ILE A 325 3.58 -7.44 6.12
CA ILE A 325 2.79 -6.91 5.02
C ILE A 325 1.32 -7.21 5.34
N ILE A 326 0.62 -6.18 5.83
CA ILE A 326 -0.77 -6.28 6.29
C ILE A 326 -1.78 -6.01 5.17
N GLY A 327 -1.31 -5.56 4.01
CA GLY A 327 -2.13 -5.32 2.83
C GLY A 327 -1.25 -5.07 1.61
N ILE A 328 -1.74 -5.49 0.45
CA ILE A 328 -1.09 -5.27 -0.84
C ILE A 328 -2.07 -4.62 -1.79
N THR A 329 -1.64 -3.54 -2.42
CA THR A 329 -2.37 -2.84 -3.47
C THR A 329 -1.65 -2.97 -4.80
N VAL A 330 -2.36 -3.42 -5.82
CA VAL A 330 -1.91 -3.40 -7.21
C VAL A 330 -2.82 -2.50 -8.04
N GLU A 331 -2.28 -1.90 -9.10
CA GLU A 331 -3.07 -1.14 -10.08
C GLU A 331 -3.27 -1.94 -11.37
N THR A 332 -4.47 -1.88 -11.93
CA THR A 332 -4.81 -2.53 -13.19
C THR A 332 -5.96 -1.81 -13.89
N ARG A 333 -6.27 -2.23 -15.12
CA ARG A 333 -7.41 -1.72 -15.87
C ARG A 333 -8.64 -2.62 -15.64
N PRO A 334 -9.88 -2.07 -15.68
CA PRO A 334 -11.09 -2.87 -15.44
C PRO A 334 -11.25 -4.08 -16.37
N ASP A 335 -10.84 -3.96 -17.63
CA ASP A 335 -10.92 -5.01 -18.65
C ASP A 335 -10.04 -6.26 -18.38
N TYR A 336 -9.11 -6.19 -17.42
CA TYR A 336 -8.27 -7.33 -17.03
C TYR A 336 -8.78 -8.06 -15.77
N ILE A 337 -9.88 -7.61 -15.17
CA ILE A 337 -10.48 -8.26 -14.01
C ILE A 337 -11.30 -9.47 -14.44
N SER A 338 -10.66 -10.64 -14.41
CA SER A 338 -11.27 -11.94 -14.66
C SER A 338 -11.21 -12.83 -13.41
N ALA A 339 -12.01 -13.92 -13.39
CA ALA A 339 -11.94 -14.90 -12.30
C ALA A 339 -10.53 -15.51 -12.14
N ARG A 340 -9.82 -15.76 -13.24
CA ARG A 340 -8.43 -16.22 -13.23
C ARG A 340 -7.50 -15.20 -12.59
N GLU A 341 -7.68 -13.93 -12.92
CA GLU A 341 -6.83 -12.86 -12.38
C GLU A 341 -7.09 -12.63 -10.89
N LEU A 342 -8.35 -12.72 -10.44
CA LEU A 342 -8.66 -12.62 -9.01
C LEU A 342 -8.05 -13.76 -8.20
N ARG A 343 -8.03 -14.99 -8.74
CA ARG A 343 -7.30 -16.12 -8.12
C ARG A 343 -5.80 -15.83 -8.02
N ARG A 344 -5.20 -15.33 -9.10
CA ARG A 344 -3.78 -14.94 -9.12
C ARG A 344 -3.50 -13.83 -8.10
N PHE A 345 -4.32 -12.79 -8.04
CA PHE A 345 -4.18 -11.72 -7.05
C PHE A 345 -4.19 -12.28 -5.62
N ARG A 346 -5.11 -13.18 -5.31
CA ARG A 346 -5.17 -13.82 -4.00
C ARG A 346 -3.96 -14.70 -3.71
N SER A 347 -3.47 -15.48 -4.67
CA SER A 347 -2.26 -16.31 -4.48
C SER A 347 -1.00 -15.47 -4.25
N LEU A 348 -0.98 -14.22 -4.73
CA LEU A 348 0.07 -13.24 -4.48
C LEU A 348 -0.12 -12.45 -3.17
N GLY A 349 -1.25 -12.62 -2.47
CA GLY A 349 -1.57 -11.90 -1.23
C GLY A 349 -2.19 -10.51 -1.43
N VAL A 350 -2.62 -10.16 -2.64
CA VAL A 350 -3.26 -8.87 -2.96
C VAL A 350 -4.60 -8.73 -2.23
N THR A 351 -4.82 -7.62 -1.55
CA THR A 351 -6.05 -7.33 -0.77
C THR A 351 -6.82 -6.12 -1.28
N ARG A 352 -6.19 -5.27 -2.10
CA ARG A 352 -6.80 -4.06 -2.68
C ARG A 352 -6.40 -3.92 -4.15
N VAL A 353 -7.33 -3.50 -4.98
CA VAL A 353 -7.09 -3.25 -6.41
C VAL A 353 -7.45 -1.80 -6.74
N GLN A 354 -6.51 -1.13 -7.41
CA GLN A 354 -6.70 0.20 -7.97
C GLN A 354 -7.15 0.08 -9.42
N LEU A 355 -8.33 0.64 -9.73
CA LEU A 355 -8.89 0.63 -11.07
C LEU A 355 -8.76 1.99 -11.74
N GLY A 356 -8.11 2.01 -12.90
CA GLY A 356 -8.11 3.17 -13.79
C GLY A 356 -9.43 3.30 -14.55
N ILE A 357 -10.47 3.84 -13.91
CA ILE A 357 -11.80 4.05 -14.53
C ILE A 357 -11.83 5.33 -15.33
N GLN A 358 -11.33 6.41 -14.74
CA GLN A 358 -11.20 7.77 -15.28
C GLN A 358 -12.52 8.52 -15.43
N HIS A 359 -13.46 8.03 -16.24
CA HIS A 359 -14.75 8.68 -16.51
C HIS A 359 -15.85 7.63 -16.76
N LEU A 360 -17.12 8.02 -16.66
CA LEU A 360 -18.29 7.18 -16.96
C LEU A 360 -18.97 7.51 -18.31
N ASP A 361 -18.34 8.35 -19.13
CA ASP A 361 -18.87 8.79 -20.44
C ASP A 361 -18.03 8.10 -21.50
N ASP A 362 -18.62 7.12 -22.18
CA ASP A 362 -17.93 6.32 -23.18
C ASP A 362 -17.42 7.17 -24.36
N ASP A 363 -18.04 8.31 -24.68
CA ASP A 363 -17.54 9.22 -25.72
C ASP A 363 -16.22 9.87 -25.29
N ILE A 364 -16.11 10.30 -24.03
CA ILE A 364 -14.86 10.82 -23.47
C ILE A 364 -13.80 9.71 -23.44
N LEU A 365 -14.17 8.50 -23.00
CA LEU A 365 -13.26 7.34 -22.97
C LEU A 365 -12.76 6.98 -24.38
N ASN A 366 -13.60 7.12 -25.41
CA ASN A 366 -13.24 6.91 -26.81
C ASN A 366 -12.29 8.00 -27.33
N ILE A 367 -12.59 9.29 -27.06
CA ILE A 367 -11.75 10.43 -27.46
C ILE A 367 -10.32 10.27 -26.93
N ILE A 368 -10.17 9.84 -25.67
CA ILE A 368 -8.86 9.68 -25.04
C ILE A 368 -8.21 8.32 -25.33
N ASN A 369 -8.81 7.52 -26.22
CA ASN A 369 -8.34 6.19 -26.60
C ASN A 369 -8.12 5.26 -25.38
N ARG A 370 -9.09 5.24 -24.45
CA ARG A 370 -9.02 4.38 -23.27
C ARG A 370 -9.17 2.91 -23.64
N ASP A 371 -10.00 2.63 -24.64
CA ASP A 371 -10.32 1.27 -25.11
C ASP A 371 -10.78 0.36 -23.95
N CYS A 372 -11.66 0.89 -23.10
CA CYS A 372 -12.29 0.17 -22.00
C CYS A 372 -13.64 0.85 -21.72
N PRO A 373 -14.75 0.35 -22.30
CA PRO A 373 -16.06 0.94 -22.12
C PRO A 373 -16.56 0.74 -20.69
N THR A 374 -17.45 1.61 -20.24
CA THR A 374 -17.99 1.67 -18.88
C THR A 374 -18.61 0.34 -18.44
N ALA A 375 -19.21 -0.43 -19.36
CA ALA A 375 -19.75 -1.76 -19.08
C ALA A 375 -18.68 -2.75 -18.53
N LYS A 376 -17.43 -2.67 -18.98
CA LYS A 376 -16.33 -3.49 -18.42
C LYS A 376 -16.00 -3.08 -17.00
N THR A 377 -16.12 -1.79 -16.68
CA THR A 377 -15.95 -1.26 -15.31
C THR A 377 -17.00 -1.81 -14.36
N VAL A 378 -18.27 -1.82 -14.75
CA VAL A 378 -19.36 -2.38 -13.92
C VAL A 378 -19.08 -3.84 -13.55
N VAL A 379 -18.73 -4.66 -14.54
CA VAL A 379 -18.39 -6.08 -14.32
C VAL A 379 -17.15 -6.24 -13.45
N ALA A 380 -16.12 -5.41 -13.66
CA ALA A 380 -14.88 -5.47 -12.89
C ALA A 380 -15.09 -5.14 -11.41
N ILE A 381 -15.88 -4.09 -11.12
CA ILE A 381 -16.22 -3.70 -9.74
C ILE A 381 -16.99 -4.83 -9.08
N GLN A 382 -18.06 -5.33 -9.70
CA GLN A 382 -18.84 -6.45 -9.16
C GLN A 382 -17.94 -7.65 -8.80
N ARG A 383 -17.08 -8.06 -9.73
CA ARG A 383 -16.17 -9.20 -9.52
C ARG A 383 -15.20 -8.99 -8.35
N LEU A 384 -14.67 -7.78 -8.21
CA LEU A 384 -13.77 -7.43 -7.09
C LEU A 384 -14.51 -7.47 -5.76
N LEU A 385 -15.70 -6.85 -5.69
CA LEU A 385 -16.54 -6.84 -4.49
C LEU A 385 -16.92 -8.27 -4.09
N ASP A 386 -17.35 -9.10 -5.05
CA ASP A 386 -17.77 -10.49 -4.82
C ASP A 386 -16.62 -11.43 -4.44
N ALA A 387 -15.40 -11.08 -4.81
CA ALA A 387 -14.17 -11.72 -4.34
C ALA A 387 -13.60 -11.07 -3.06
N GLY A 388 -14.33 -10.14 -2.45
CA GLY A 388 -13.99 -9.53 -1.17
C GLY A 388 -12.94 -8.41 -1.24
N PHE A 389 -12.43 -8.03 -2.40
CA PHE A 389 -11.38 -7.01 -2.52
C PHE A 389 -11.87 -5.62 -2.12
N LYS A 390 -10.93 -4.81 -1.62
CA LYS A 390 -11.09 -3.36 -1.57
C LYS A 390 -10.86 -2.77 -2.96
N VAL A 391 -11.70 -1.83 -3.37
CA VAL A 391 -11.63 -1.19 -4.69
C VAL A 391 -11.32 0.30 -4.52
N ASP A 392 -10.19 0.72 -5.10
CA ASP A 392 -9.76 2.12 -5.14
C ASP A 392 -9.87 2.65 -6.59
N ALA A 393 -10.84 3.53 -6.85
CA ALA A 393 -11.13 4.03 -8.18
C ALA A 393 -10.35 5.31 -8.48
N HIS A 394 -9.74 5.37 -9.66
CA HIS A 394 -9.14 6.59 -10.19
C HIS A 394 -10.19 7.31 -11.03
N TRP A 395 -10.44 8.58 -10.70
CA TRP A 395 -11.36 9.48 -11.40
C TRP A 395 -10.56 10.67 -11.94
N MET A 396 -10.69 10.95 -13.23
CA MET A 396 -9.93 12.00 -13.90
C MET A 396 -10.88 13.05 -14.48
N PRO A 397 -11.20 14.11 -13.72
CA PRO A 397 -11.84 15.27 -14.30
C PRO A 397 -10.88 16.02 -15.23
N ASP A 398 -11.41 16.98 -15.99
CA ASP A 398 -10.68 17.85 -16.92
C ASP A 398 -10.08 17.08 -18.13
N LEU A 399 -10.60 15.89 -18.45
CA LEU A 399 -10.14 15.12 -19.63
C LEU A 399 -10.51 15.82 -20.94
N PRO A 400 -9.73 15.63 -22.04
CA PRO A 400 -10.14 16.08 -23.36
C PRO A 400 -11.51 15.52 -23.75
N GLY A 401 -12.40 16.39 -24.25
CA GLY A 401 -13.79 16.04 -24.56
C GLY A 401 -14.76 16.17 -23.38
N SER A 402 -14.26 16.39 -22.15
CA SER A 402 -15.07 16.74 -20.99
C SER A 402 -15.33 18.24 -20.87
N SER A 403 -16.25 18.62 -20.00
CA SER A 403 -16.54 19.98 -19.55
C SER A 403 -16.87 19.98 -18.07
N PHE A 404 -16.81 21.15 -17.42
CA PHE A 404 -17.13 21.25 -15.99
C PHE A 404 -18.51 20.66 -15.67
N GLU A 405 -19.48 20.83 -16.56
CA GLU A 405 -20.83 20.28 -16.44
C GLU A 405 -20.84 18.76 -16.55
N LYS A 406 -20.07 18.17 -17.48
CA LYS A 406 -19.94 16.71 -17.62
C LYS A 406 -19.28 16.08 -16.40
N ASP A 407 -18.20 16.69 -15.92
CA ASP A 407 -17.52 16.21 -14.71
C ASP A 407 -18.39 16.39 -13.46
N MET A 408 -19.18 17.46 -13.38
CA MET A 408 -20.16 17.62 -12.30
C MET A 408 -21.21 16.50 -12.35
N ALA A 409 -21.77 16.23 -13.53
CA ALA A 409 -22.75 15.16 -13.74
C ALA A 409 -22.17 13.76 -13.43
N LEU A 410 -20.88 13.52 -13.72
CA LEU A 410 -20.15 12.32 -13.30
C LEU A 410 -20.21 12.16 -11.78
N PHE A 411 -19.82 13.19 -11.01
CA PHE A 411 -19.80 13.09 -9.55
C PHE A 411 -21.21 13.08 -8.94
N GLU A 412 -22.18 13.79 -9.51
CA GLU A 412 -23.60 13.66 -9.16
C GLU A 412 -24.09 12.22 -9.32
N THR A 413 -23.73 11.56 -10.42
CA THR A 413 -24.05 10.15 -10.66
C THR A 413 -23.37 9.26 -9.61
N LEU A 414 -22.08 9.47 -9.33
CA LEU A 414 -21.35 8.67 -8.35
C LEU A 414 -21.89 8.81 -6.92
N PHE A 415 -22.40 9.99 -6.55
CA PHE A 415 -23.00 10.24 -5.24
C PHE A 415 -24.50 9.93 -5.15
N SER A 416 -25.16 9.66 -6.28
CA SER A 416 -26.58 9.31 -6.31
C SER A 416 -26.87 8.08 -5.44
N ALA A 417 -28.01 8.10 -4.74
CA ALA A 417 -28.51 6.95 -4.00
C ALA A 417 -28.90 5.78 -4.94
N GLU A 418 -29.18 6.08 -6.22
CA GLU A 418 -29.52 5.10 -7.25
C GLU A 418 -28.29 4.43 -7.87
N ASN A 419 -27.07 4.92 -7.57
CA ASN A 419 -25.84 4.31 -8.07
C ASN A 419 -25.57 2.99 -7.33
N GLU A 420 -25.84 1.85 -7.96
CA GLU A 420 -25.40 0.55 -7.43
C GLU A 420 -24.10 0.06 -8.07
N SER A 421 -23.82 0.47 -9.31
CA SER A 421 -22.78 -0.13 -10.15
C SER A 421 -21.36 0.37 -9.89
N PHE A 422 -21.22 1.59 -9.34
CA PHE A 422 -19.93 2.24 -9.11
C PHE A 422 -19.62 2.47 -7.63
N GLN A 423 -20.23 1.66 -6.76
CA GLN A 423 -20.04 1.70 -5.32
C GLN A 423 -18.70 1.07 -4.92
N VAL A 424 -17.67 1.92 -4.80
CA VAL A 424 -16.28 1.55 -4.44
C VAL A 424 -15.86 2.17 -3.11
N ASP A 425 -14.71 1.75 -2.57
CA ASP A 425 -14.33 2.08 -1.18
C ASP A 425 -13.47 3.32 -1.04
N GLN A 426 -12.59 3.55 -2.02
CA GLN A 426 -11.59 4.61 -1.97
C GLN A 426 -11.48 5.28 -3.33
N TRP A 427 -11.25 6.59 -3.33
CA TRP A 427 -11.10 7.37 -4.56
C TRP A 427 -9.76 8.08 -4.62
N LYS A 428 -9.21 8.10 -5.82
CA LYS A 428 -8.12 8.98 -6.26
C LYS A 428 -8.67 9.90 -7.34
N VAL A 429 -8.95 11.14 -6.98
CA VAL A 429 -9.35 12.17 -7.93
C VAL A 429 -8.08 12.82 -8.46
N TYR A 430 -7.84 12.70 -9.75
CA TYR A 430 -6.66 13.23 -10.44
C TYR A 430 -7.11 14.12 -11.58
N PRO A 431 -7.31 15.42 -11.32
CA PRO A 431 -7.53 16.37 -12.40
C PRO A 431 -6.43 16.25 -13.44
N THR A 432 -6.85 16.19 -14.71
CA THR A 432 -5.96 15.92 -15.82
C THR A 432 -4.88 17.01 -15.92
N ALA A 433 -3.63 16.59 -15.97
CA ALA A 433 -2.49 17.47 -16.18
C ALA A 433 -1.88 17.17 -17.55
N THR A 434 -1.60 18.21 -18.32
CA THR A 434 -0.86 18.09 -19.57
C THR A 434 0.63 17.96 -19.23
N VAL A 435 1.23 16.85 -19.61
CA VAL A 435 2.65 16.53 -19.34
C VAL A 435 3.35 16.03 -20.60
N PRO A 436 4.70 16.10 -20.68
CA PRO A 436 5.46 15.54 -21.78
C PRO A 436 5.16 14.06 -22.04
N PHE A 437 5.50 13.57 -23.24
CA PHE A 437 5.33 12.18 -23.66
C PHE A 437 3.86 11.71 -23.71
N THR A 438 2.93 12.64 -23.92
CA THR A 438 1.49 12.35 -24.05
C THR A 438 0.93 12.91 -25.34
N LYS A 439 -0.13 12.28 -25.88
CA LYS A 439 -0.84 12.83 -27.04
C LYS A 439 -1.56 14.14 -26.71
N ILE A 440 -2.07 14.27 -25.48
CA ILE A 440 -2.73 15.50 -25.03
C ILE A 440 -1.78 16.70 -24.99
N SER A 441 -0.47 16.51 -24.84
CA SER A 441 0.51 17.60 -24.94
C SER A 441 0.55 18.23 -26.32
N GLU A 442 0.40 17.44 -27.39
CA GLU A 442 0.27 17.95 -28.75
C GLU A 442 -1.05 18.71 -28.93
N TRP A 443 -2.14 18.19 -28.37
CA TRP A 443 -3.45 18.85 -28.44
C TRP A 443 -3.47 20.16 -27.69
N TYR A 444 -2.83 20.22 -26.53
CA TYR A 444 -2.63 21.44 -25.76
C TYR A 444 -1.81 22.47 -26.55
N ALA A 445 -0.67 22.06 -27.14
CA ALA A 445 0.15 22.94 -27.96
C ALA A 445 -0.60 23.46 -29.21
N GLN A 446 -1.53 22.67 -29.76
CA GLN A 446 -2.40 23.06 -30.89
C GLN A 446 -3.63 23.87 -30.46
N GLY A 447 -3.85 24.10 -29.15
CA GLY A 447 -5.05 24.77 -28.62
C GLY A 447 -6.35 23.96 -28.68
N LYS A 448 -6.28 22.66 -29.02
CA LYS A 448 -7.44 21.75 -29.09
C LYS A 448 -7.94 21.29 -27.72
N TYR A 449 -7.08 21.36 -26.72
CA TYR A 449 -7.42 21.02 -25.33
C TYR A 449 -6.93 22.15 -24.42
N LYS A 450 -7.83 22.68 -23.59
CA LYS A 450 -7.53 23.74 -22.63
C LYS A 450 -7.99 23.30 -21.22
N PRO A 451 -7.07 23.06 -20.28
CA PRO A 451 -7.39 22.62 -18.93
C PRO A 451 -8.21 23.63 -18.12
N TYR A 452 -9.02 23.16 -17.17
CA TYR A 452 -9.86 24.01 -16.29
C TYR A 452 -9.05 24.99 -15.46
N ALA A 453 -7.82 24.64 -15.08
CA ALA A 453 -6.94 25.54 -14.33
C ALA A 453 -6.63 26.86 -15.09
N GLU A 454 -6.77 26.86 -16.42
CA GLU A 454 -6.53 28.00 -17.30
C GLU A 454 -7.83 28.70 -17.75
N LEU A 455 -8.97 28.22 -17.25
CA LEU A 455 -10.30 28.79 -17.46
C LEU A 455 -10.77 29.43 -16.15
N ASP A 456 -11.33 30.63 -16.24
CA ASP A 456 -11.89 31.37 -15.10
C ASP A 456 -10.96 31.37 -13.85
N ASN A 457 -9.65 31.59 -14.07
CA ASN A 457 -8.61 31.55 -13.03
C ASN A 457 -8.60 30.25 -12.16
N GLY A 458 -9.01 29.12 -12.75
CA GLY A 458 -9.08 27.82 -12.09
C GLY A 458 -10.25 27.68 -11.12
N ALA A 459 -11.28 28.54 -11.22
CA ALA A 459 -12.47 28.50 -10.38
C ALA A 459 -13.28 27.21 -10.58
N TYR A 460 -13.42 26.73 -11.82
CA TYR A 460 -14.11 25.46 -12.11
C TYR A 460 -13.47 24.28 -11.38
N MET A 461 -12.14 24.23 -11.35
CA MET A 461 -11.39 23.19 -10.62
C MET A 461 -11.70 23.24 -9.12
N VAL A 462 -11.61 24.42 -8.50
CA VAL A 462 -11.89 24.58 -7.06
C VAL A 462 -13.34 24.20 -6.76
N LYS A 463 -14.30 24.68 -7.57
CA LYS A 463 -15.72 24.41 -7.41
C LYS A 463 -16.03 22.92 -7.48
N LEU A 464 -15.47 22.21 -8.46
CA LEU A 464 -15.65 20.76 -8.61
C LEU A 464 -15.07 20.00 -7.41
N LEU A 465 -13.86 20.33 -6.99
CA LEU A 465 -13.21 19.65 -5.87
C LEU A 465 -13.91 19.92 -4.53
N VAL A 466 -14.40 21.13 -4.30
CA VAL A 466 -15.24 21.45 -3.13
C VAL A 466 -16.53 20.64 -3.16
N TYR A 467 -17.19 20.53 -4.32
CA TYR A 467 -18.39 19.71 -4.48
C TYR A 467 -18.13 18.24 -4.12
N ILE A 468 -17.05 17.65 -4.62
CA ILE A 468 -16.65 16.27 -4.30
C ILE A 468 -16.45 16.09 -2.80
N MET A 469 -15.72 17.01 -2.14
CA MET A 469 -15.45 16.92 -0.70
C MET A 469 -16.70 17.15 0.15
N GLU A 470 -17.63 18.01 -0.30
CA GLU A 470 -18.89 18.31 0.37
C GLU A 470 -19.84 17.10 0.36
N HIS A 471 -19.91 16.38 -0.77
CA HIS A 471 -20.87 15.29 -0.99
C HIS A 471 -20.29 13.90 -0.70
N CYS A 472 -18.98 13.79 -0.46
CA CYS A 472 -18.32 12.52 -0.18
C CYS A 472 -18.98 11.79 1.01
N PRO A 473 -19.50 10.56 0.81
CA PRO A 473 -20.12 9.78 1.88
C PRO A 473 -19.12 9.31 2.95
N TYR A 474 -19.64 9.02 4.14
CA TYR A 474 -18.84 8.52 5.28
C TYR A 474 -18.02 7.27 4.96
N ARG A 475 -18.52 6.38 4.11
CA ARG A 475 -17.88 5.10 3.74
C ARG A 475 -16.71 5.22 2.75
N ILE A 476 -16.55 6.37 2.08
CA ILE A 476 -15.52 6.55 1.04
C ILE A 476 -14.29 7.20 1.66
N ARG A 477 -13.11 6.70 1.28
CA ARG A 477 -11.83 7.36 1.61
C ARG A 477 -11.30 8.12 0.40
N LEU A 478 -11.16 9.45 0.51
CA LEU A 478 -10.46 10.24 -0.50
C LEU A 478 -8.96 10.11 -0.28
N ASN A 479 -8.34 9.14 -0.96
CA ASN A 479 -6.90 8.88 -0.86
C ASN A 479 -6.10 10.09 -1.30
N ARG A 480 -6.53 10.71 -2.41
CA ARG A 480 -5.83 11.79 -3.07
C ARG A 480 -6.76 12.60 -3.97
N ILE A 481 -6.58 13.92 -3.99
CA ILE A 481 -7.35 14.87 -4.84
C ILE A 481 -6.48 15.54 -5.91
N ILE A 482 -5.15 15.44 -5.79
CA ILE A 482 -4.15 15.88 -6.79
C ILE A 482 -3.02 14.87 -6.83
N ARG A 483 -2.55 14.54 -8.04
CA ARG A 483 -1.39 13.66 -8.26
C ARG A 483 -0.07 14.38 -7.94
N ASP A 484 0.92 13.62 -7.44
CA ASP A 484 2.29 14.14 -7.18
C ASP A 484 3.12 14.23 -8.48
N ILE A 485 2.65 14.96 -9.47
CA ILE A 485 3.46 15.27 -10.64
C ILE A 485 4.30 16.52 -10.30
N PRO A 486 5.64 16.46 -10.40
CA PRO A 486 6.47 17.65 -10.27
C PRO A 486 5.98 18.76 -11.19
N THR A 487 5.86 19.99 -10.67
CA THR A 487 5.39 21.15 -11.46
C THR A 487 6.24 21.41 -12.70
N THR A 488 7.51 20.97 -12.69
CA THR A 488 8.42 21.02 -13.84
C THR A 488 7.94 20.22 -15.05
N TYR A 489 7.09 19.20 -14.85
CA TYR A 489 6.46 18.46 -15.95
C TYR A 489 5.10 19.00 -16.35
N ILE A 490 4.44 19.83 -15.53
CA ILE A 490 3.08 20.29 -15.82
C ILE A 490 3.14 21.43 -16.83
N MET A 491 2.86 21.11 -18.10
CA MET A 491 2.79 22.07 -19.21
C MET A 491 1.51 22.91 -19.13
N GLY A 492 0.39 22.24 -18.83
CA GLY A 492 -0.94 22.83 -18.67
C GLY A 492 -1.75 22.07 -17.60
N GLY A 493 -2.70 22.75 -16.97
CA GLY A 493 -3.47 22.22 -15.84
C GLY A 493 -3.05 22.81 -14.49
N GLU A 494 -3.41 22.13 -13.41
CA GLU A 494 -3.23 22.67 -12.06
C GLU A 494 -1.76 22.73 -11.63
N LYS A 495 -1.23 23.95 -11.48
CA LYS A 495 0.17 24.20 -11.05
C LYS A 495 0.28 24.69 -9.60
N ARG A 496 -0.84 24.99 -8.92
CA ARG A 496 -0.85 25.48 -7.54
C ARG A 496 -0.45 24.36 -6.58
N CYS A 497 0.80 24.41 -6.10
CA CYS A 497 1.29 23.50 -5.05
C CYS A 497 0.49 23.59 -3.73
N ASN A 498 -0.26 24.66 -3.54
CA ASN A 498 -1.09 24.92 -2.37
C ASN A 498 -2.61 24.73 -2.64
N LEU A 499 -3.05 24.04 -3.70
CA LEU A 499 -4.48 23.92 -4.02
C LEU A 499 -5.31 23.41 -2.83
N ARG A 500 -4.78 22.47 -2.05
CA ARG A 500 -5.44 21.98 -0.84
C ARG A 500 -5.78 23.10 0.15
N GLN A 501 -4.89 24.08 0.34
CA GLN A 501 -5.16 25.24 1.21
C GLN A 501 -6.24 26.15 0.63
N VAL A 502 -6.29 26.30 -0.69
CA VAL A 502 -7.32 27.07 -1.40
C VAL A 502 -8.69 26.40 -1.22
N ILE A 503 -8.78 25.09 -1.45
CA ILE A 503 -10.01 24.31 -1.24
C ILE A 503 -10.45 24.38 0.22
N GLU A 504 -9.54 24.20 1.18
CA GLU A 504 -9.86 24.30 2.60
C GLU A 504 -10.32 25.70 3.02
N ALA A 505 -9.77 26.76 2.42
CA ALA A 505 -10.23 28.12 2.67
C ALA A 505 -11.66 28.34 2.16
N GLU A 506 -11.96 27.86 0.95
CA GLU A 506 -13.29 27.91 0.34
C GLU A 506 -14.31 27.12 1.18
N MET A 507 -13.96 25.90 1.58
CA MET A 507 -14.80 25.08 2.45
C MET A 507 -15.05 25.75 3.80
N ARG A 508 -14.04 26.37 4.42
CA ARG A 508 -14.20 27.12 5.67
C ARG A 508 -15.15 28.30 5.51
N ALA A 509 -15.02 29.06 4.41
CA ALA A 509 -15.89 30.20 4.11
C ALA A 509 -17.35 29.78 3.92
N ARG A 510 -17.58 28.58 3.36
CA ARG A 510 -18.91 27.98 3.16
C ARG A 510 -19.41 27.11 4.32
N HIS A 511 -18.65 27.01 5.41
CA HIS A 511 -18.93 26.13 6.56
C HIS A 511 -19.11 24.64 6.18
N ILE A 512 -18.40 24.19 5.14
CA ILE A 512 -18.45 22.81 4.65
C ILE A 512 -17.46 21.94 5.44
N ARG A 513 -17.93 20.74 5.82
CA ARG A 513 -17.10 19.69 6.40
C ARG A 513 -17.11 18.48 5.47
N CYS A 514 -15.91 18.02 5.09
CA CYS A 514 -15.76 16.75 4.37
C CYS A 514 -16.01 15.58 5.33
N LYS A 515 -16.81 14.61 4.90
CA LYS A 515 -17.21 13.45 5.69
C LYS A 515 -16.44 12.19 5.32
N ASP A 516 -15.51 12.27 4.38
CA ASP A 516 -14.73 11.10 3.97
C ASP A 516 -13.93 10.52 5.14
N ILE A 517 -13.54 9.26 5.01
CA ILE A 517 -12.79 8.52 6.03
C ILE A 517 -11.52 9.27 6.44
N ARG A 518 -10.76 9.81 5.48
CA ARG A 518 -9.43 10.40 5.72
C ARG A 518 -9.50 11.63 6.61
N GLU A 519 -10.51 12.48 6.43
CA GLU A 519 -10.65 13.68 7.25
C GLU A 519 -11.06 13.36 8.70
N ARG A 520 -11.79 12.25 8.89
CA ARG A 520 -12.32 11.83 10.20
C ARG A 520 -11.39 10.90 10.99
N GLU A 521 -10.34 10.31 10.41
CA GLU A 521 -9.41 9.44 11.16
C GLU A 521 -8.93 10.13 12.45
N CYS A 522 -8.83 9.40 13.58
CA CYS A 522 -8.41 9.97 14.87
C CYS A 522 -7.00 10.58 14.85
N LYS A 523 -6.19 10.32 13.80
CA LYS A 523 -4.86 10.89 13.55
C LYS A 523 -3.90 10.75 14.74
N GLY A 524 -4.02 9.63 15.46
CA GLY A 524 -3.21 9.28 16.64
C GLY A 524 -3.77 9.80 17.98
N ASN A 525 -4.93 10.46 17.98
CA ASN A 525 -5.60 10.85 19.22
C ASN A 525 -6.09 9.61 19.99
N PRO A 526 -6.11 9.69 21.33
CA PRO A 526 -6.77 8.71 22.19
C PRO A 526 -8.16 8.32 21.73
N VAL A 527 -8.49 7.03 21.84
CA VAL A 527 -9.89 6.60 21.84
C VAL A 527 -10.43 6.76 23.26
N ASP A 528 -11.37 7.67 23.44
CA ASP A 528 -12.18 7.68 24.66
C ASP A 528 -13.37 6.73 24.49
N ARG A 529 -13.20 5.48 24.93
CA ARG A 529 -14.20 4.41 24.76
C ARG A 529 -15.58 4.80 25.31
N ALA A 530 -15.65 5.59 26.38
CA ALA A 530 -16.91 6.02 26.99
C ALA A 530 -17.73 6.93 26.05
N ASN A 531 -17.08 7.58 25.08
CA ASN A 531 -17.69 8.49 24.11
C ASN A 531 -17.68 7.93 22.67
N THR A 532 -17.49 6.61 22.52
CA THR A 532 -17.59 5.93 21.22
C THR A 532 -18.97 5.37 20.94
N HIS A 533 -19.39 5.42 19.67
CA HIS A 533 -20.66 4.93 19.16
C HIS A 533 -20.41 4.07 17.91
N LEU A 534 -21.16 2.97 17.79
CA LEU A 534 -21.17 2.12 16.61
C LEU A 534 -22.25 2.62 15.63
N PHE A 535 -21.87 2.83 14.38
CA PHE A 535 -22.74 3.22 13.27
C PHE A 535 -22.71 2.17 12.17
N THR A 536 -23.86 1.98 11.51
CA THR A 536 -24.04 1.05 10.39
C THR A 536 -24.67 1.80 9.22
N ASP A 537 -23.94 1.96 8.12
CA ASP A 537 -24.48 2.49 6.86
C ASP A 537 -24.70 1.31 5.89
N GLU A 538 -25.97 0.97 5.61
CA GLU A 538 -26.39 -0.09 4.66
C GLU A 538 -26.67 0.50 3.28
N PHE A 539 -26.15 -0.09 2.21
CA PHE A 539 -26.38 0.36 0.83
C PHE A 539 -26.26 -0.78 -0.19
N ARG A 540 -26.90 -0.61 -1.34
CA ARG A 540 -26.82 -1.54 -2.48
C ARG A 540 -25.57 -1.28 -3.31
N ALA A 541 -24.88 -2.35 -3.71
CA ALA A 541 -23.67 -2.28 -4.53
C ALA A 541 -23.49 -3.55 -5.36
N SER A 542 -23.57 -3.42 -6.68
CA SER A 542 -23.29 -4.48 -7.67
C SER A 542 -23.92 -5.83 -7.32
N GLU A 543 -25.26 -5.92 -7.30
CA GLU A 543 -26.01 -7.17 -6.97
C GLU A 543 -25.67 -7.77 -5.59
N GLY A 544 -25.38 -6.89 -4.64
CA GLY A 544 -25.19 -7.23 -3.24
C GLY A 544 -25.52 -6.06 -2.32
N THR A 545 -25.53 -6.33 -1.03
CA THR A 545 -25.71 -5.34 0.02
C THR A 545 -24.41 -5.19 0.79
N GLU A 546 -23.94 -3.96 0.90
CA GLU A 546 -22.76 -3.58 1.68
C GLU A 546 -23.20 -2.94 3.00
N PHE A 547 -22.49 -3.30 4.06
CA PHE A 547 -22.61 -2.71 5.39
C PHE A 547 -21.26 -2.07 5.72
N TYR A 548 -21.26 -0.76 5.87
CA TYR A 548 -20.13 -0.02 6.42
C TYR A 548 -20.36 0.17 7.92
N LEU A 549 -19.65 -0.61 8.72
CA LEU A 549 -19.66 -0.52 10.18
C LEU A 549 -18.54 0.40 10.64
N SER A 550 -18.81 1.30 11.57
CA SER A 550 -17.81 2.25 12.06
C SER A 550 -17.97 2.54 13.54
N VAL A 551 -16.85 2.65 14.25
CA VAL A 551 -16.80 3.13 15.63
C VAL A 551 -16.28 4.57 15.60
N GLU A 552 -17.12 5.51 15.99
CA GLU A 552 -16.90 6.95 15.86
C GLU A 552 -17.31 7.70 17.14
N ASN A 553 -17.01 8.99 17.24
CA ASN A 553 -17.67 9.84 18.23
C ASN A 553 -19.12 10.14 17.80
N LYS A 554 -19.94 10.62 18.74
CA LYS A 554 -21.37 10.90 18.52
C LYS A 554 -21.67 11.77 17.29
N ASP A 555 -20.85 12.80 17.06
CA ASP A 555 -21.03 13.75 15.95
C ASP A 555 -20.43 13.28 14.62
N ARG A 556 -19.90 12.04 14.55
CA ARG A 556 -19.24 11.46 13.37
C ARG A 556 -18.12 12.32 12.79
N THR A 557 -17.33 12.96 13.65
CA THR A 557 -16.18 13.79 13.28
C THR A 557 -14.84 13.10 13.49
N GLN A 558 -14.81 12.07 14.34
CA GLN A 558 -13.64 11.28 14.67
C GLN A 558 -13.97 9.80 14.53
N LEU A 559 -13.18 9.10 13.74
CA LEU A 559 -13.28 7.69 13.40
C LEU A 559 -12.13 6.93 14.09
N TYR A 560 -12.51 5.89 14.84
CA TYR A 560 -11.59 5.05 15.62
C TYR A 560 -11.38 3.68 14.98
N GLY A 561 -12.33 3.20 14.20
CA GLY A 561 -12.17 2.01 13.38
C GLY A 561 -13.38 1.78 12.49
N HIS A 562 -13.23 0.98 11.45
CA HIS A 562 -14.34 0.59 10.58
C HIS A 562 -14.15 -0.81 10.01
N LEU A 563 -15.26 -1.39 9.55
CA LEU A 563 -15.32 -2.68 8.89
C LEU A 563 -16.27 -2.61 7.67
N ARG A 564 -15.92 -3.33 6.60
CA ARG A 564 -16.75 -3.49 5.40
C ARG A 564 -17.25 -4.93 5.30
N LEU A 565 -18.56 -5.12 5.40
CA LEU A 565 -19.22 -6.42 5.28
C LEU A 565 -20.08 -6.43 4.00
N ARG A 566 -19.88 -7.42 3.13
CA ARG A 566 -20.67 -7.62 1.92
C ARG A 566 -21.48 -8.91 2.00
N LEU A 567 -22.75 -8.80 1.66
CA LEU A 567 -23.67 -9.92 1.46
C LEU A 567 -24.07 -9.93 -0.02
N ARG A 568 -23.81 -11.04 -0.72
CA ARG A 568 -24.19 -11.18 -2.14
C ARG A 568 -25.61 -11.72 -2.26
N ASP A 569 -26.41 -11.24 -3.20
CA ASP A 569 -27.79 -11.71 -3.33
C ASP A 569 -27.85 -13.22 -3.63
N ASP A 570 -26.97 -13.69 -4.50
CA ASP A 570 -26.92 -15.08 -4.99
C ASP A 570 -25.76 -15.88 -4.37
N ALA A 571 -25.36 -15.61 -3.13
CA ALA A 571 -24.14 -16.19 -2.51
C ALA A 571 -24.06 -17.73 -2.52
N SER A 572 -25.20 -18.43 -2.56
CA SER A 572 -25.28 -19.90 -2.55
C SER A 572 -25.23 -20.54 -3.94
N ARG A 573 -25.47 -19.78 -5.01
CA ARG A 573 -25.48 -20.32 -6.38
C ARG A 573 -24.06 -20.60 -6.86
N GLU A 574 -23.81 -21.80 -7.36
CA GLU A 574 -22.46 -22.19 -7.81
C GLU A 574 -21.93 -21.26 -8.91
N GLU A 575 -22.79 -20.88 -9.85
CA GLU A 575 -22.47 -20.03 -11.01
C GLU A 575 -22.05 -18.60 -10.65
N SER A 576 -22.54 -18.06 -9.53
CA SER A 576 -22.24 -16.70 -9.07
C SER A 576 -20.91 -16.62 -8.32
N ASN A 577 -20.38 -17.75 -7.87
CA ASN A 577 -19.18 -17.80 -7.03
C ASN A 577 -17.91 -17.87 -7.88
N ILE A 578 -17.28 -16.71 -8.07
CA ILE A 578 -16.00 -16.55 -8.77
C ILE A 578 -14.91 -17.45 -8.14
N LEU A 579 -14.91 -17.54 -6.81
CA LEU A 579 -13.95 -18.32 -6.02
C LEU A 579 -14.73 -19.36 -5.19
N PRO A 580 -14.46 -20.67 -5.37
CA PRO A 580 -15.21 -21.72 -4.67
C PRO A 580 -15.23 -21.59 -3.15
N VAL A 581 -14.12 -21.14 -2.54
CA VAL A 581 -13.99 -20.95 -1.08
C VAL A 581 -14.99 -19.93 -0.51
N LEU A 582 -15.50 -19.01 -1.34
CA LEU A 582 -16.42 -17.95 -0.89
C LEU A 582 -17.89 -18.35 -0.95
N ARG A 583 -18.22 -19.57 -1.40
CA ARG A 583 -19.61 -20.05 -1.52
C ARG A 583 -20.33 -19.95 -0.17
N GLY A 584 -21.49 -19.30 -0.18
CA GLY A 584 -22.34 -19.11 1.01
C GLY A 584 -21.72 -18.26 2.12
N CYS A 585 -20.59 -17.59 1.88
CA CYS A 585 -19.92 -16.77 2.89
C CYS A 585 -20.37 -15.32 2.84
N ALA A 586 -20.57 -14.72 4.01
CA ALA A 586 -20.57 -13.28 4.17
C ALA A 586 -19.13 -12.78 4.11
N LEU A 587 -18.85 -11.70 3.37
CA LEU A 587 -17.49 -11.27 3.08
C LEU A 587 -17.09 -10.08 3.94
N ILE A 588 -16.03 -10.23 4.73
CA ILE A 588 -15.39 -9.12 5.43
C ILE A 588 -14.25 -8.62 4.56
N ARG A 589 -14.47 -7.46 3.93
CA ARG A 589 -13.64 -6.86 2.88
C ARG A 589 -12.52 -5.98 3.43
N GLU A 590 -12.75 -5.43 4.62
CA GLU A 590 -11.81 -4.58 5.33
C GLU A 590 -12.13 -4.59 6.82
N LEU A 591 -11.11 -4.66 7.66
CA LEU A 591 -11.14 -4.21 9.04
C LEU A 591 -9.95 -3.26 9.20
N HIS A 592 -10.21 -2.05 9.70
CA HIS A 592 -9.17 -1.06 9.97
C HIS A 592 -9.43 -0.40 11.31
N THR A 593 -8.50 -0.55 12.25
CA THR A 593 -8.50 0.17 13.52
C THR A 593 -7.48 1.30 13.46
N TYR A 594 -7.90 2.50 13.81
CA TYR A 594 -7.03 3.67 13.83
C TYR A 594 -6.41 3.82 15.22
N GLY A 595 -5.09 3.74 15.26
CA GLY A 595 -4.38 3.98 16.50
C GLY A 595 -2.97 4.48 16.34
N LYS A 596 -2.39 4.86 17.48
CA LYS A 596 -0.97 5.09 17.57
C LYS A 596 -0.30 3.75 17.27
N LEU A 597 0.65 3.77 16.33
CA LEU A 597 1.48 2.61 16.02
C LEU A 597 2.26 2.21 17.27
N ILE A 598 1.73 1.27 18.03
CA ILE A 598 2.48 0.54 19.06
C ILE A 598 3.20 -0.56 18.32
N ALA A 599 4.53 -0.57 18.42
CA ALA A 599 5.34 -1.60 17.79
C ALA A 599 4.87 -2.97 18.29
N VAL A 600 4.67 -3.94 17.38
CA VAL A 600 4.24 -5.32 17.75
C VAL A 600 5.16 -5.96 18.81
N SER A 601 6.40 -5.49 18.95
CA SER A 601 7.39 -5.95 19.93
C SER A 601 7.30 -5.32 21.31
N GLN A 602 6.58 -4.22 21.50
CA GLN A 602 6.45 -3.57 22.81
C GLN A 602 5.20 -4.09 23.53
N GLN A 603 5.38 -4.71 24.70
CA GLN A 603 4.28 -5.02 25.60
C GLN A 603 3.67 -3.72 26.11
N ASN A 604 2.34 -3.63 26.02
CA ASN A 604 1.59 -2.46 26.44
C ASN A 604 1.75 -2.29 27.97
N THR A 605 2.44 -1.23 28.43
CA THR A 605 2.80 -1.03 29.85
C THR A 605 1.61 -0.62 30.75
N GLY A 606 0.37 -0.88 30.31
CA GLY A 606 -0.87 -0.57 31.04
C GLY A 606 -1.19 0.93 31.17
N ARG A 607 -0.31 1.84 30.71
CA ARG A 607 -0.53 3.30 30.73
C ARG A 607 -0.99 3.88 29.38
N GLU A 608 -0.88 3.13 28.28
CA GLU A 608 -1.41 3.54 26.97
C GLU A 608 -2.78 2.85 26.75
N THR A 609 -3.80 3.28 27.50
CA THR A 609 -5.17 2.73 27.56
C THR A 609 -6.04 2.95 26.31
N GLN A 610 -5.45 3.01 25.11
CA GLN A 610 -6.16 3.47 23.91
C GLN A 610 -6.03 2.40 22.82
N HIS A 611 -7.16 1.91 22.28
CA HIS A 611 -7.38 0.84 21.26
C HIS A 611 -7.78 -0.57 21.75
N VAL A 612 -8.17 -0.75 23.01
CA VAL A 612 -8.65 -2.07 23.48
C VAL A 612 -10.04 -2.36 22.88
N GLY A 613 -10.12 -3.33 21.96
CA GLY A 613 -11.35 -3.98 21.50
C GLY A 613 -12.17 -3.32 20.39
N VAL A 614 -11.69 -2.28 19.70
CA VAL A 614 -12.48 -1.66 18.61
C VAL A 614 -12.63 -2.62 17.44
N GLY A 615 -11.54 -3.31 17.09
CA GLY A 615 -11.49 -4.30 16.03
C GLY A 615 -12.38 -5.50 16.36
N THR A 616 -12.24 -6.05 17.56
CA THR A 616 -13.06 -7.17 18.04
C THR A 616 -14.56 -6.80 18.11
N GLN A 617 -14.91 -5.58 18.52
CA GLN A 617 -16.30 -5.08 18.53
C GLN A 617 -16.91 -5.04 17.12
N LEU A 618 -16.16 -4.54 16.13
CA LEU A 618 -16.59 -4.48 14.73
C LEU A 618 -16.78 -5.88 14.14
N MET A 619 -15.85 -6.80 14.41
CA MET A 619 -15.94 -8.19 13.97
C MET A 619 -17.18 -8.87 14.55
N ARG A 620 -17.44 -8.69 15.85
CA ARG A 620 -18.64 -9.23 16.50
C ARG A 620 -19.92 -8.74 15.85
N GLU A 621 -20.00 -7.44 15.55
CA GLU A 621 -21.18 -6.88 14.91
C GLU A 621 -21.36 -7.42 13.48
N ALA A 622 -20.26 -7.59 12.74
CA ALA A 622 -20.31 -8.19 11.40
C ALA A 622 -20.80 -9.64 11.44
N GLU A 623 -20.33 -10.45 12.39
CA GLU A 623 -20.80 -11.83 12.61
C GLU A 623 -22.28 -11.87 12.98
N ARG A 624 -22.75 -10.95 13.84
CA ARG A 624 -24.17 -10.81 14.20
C ARG A 624 -25.03 -10.51 12.99
N ILE A 625 -24.68 -9.50 12.19
CA ILE A 625 -25.41 -9.10 10.98
C ILE A 625 -25.43 -10.25 9.96
N ALA A 626 -24.29 -10.91 9.72
CA ALA A 626 -24.21 -12.04 8.80
C ALA A 626 -25.17 -13.16 9.21
N LYS A 627 -25.16 -13.55 10.49
CA LYS A 627 -26.03 -14.60 11.04
C LYS A 627 -27.52 -14.24 10.93
N GLU A 628 -27.89 -13.02 11.29
CA GLU A 628 -29.27 -12.53 11.18
C GLU A 628 -29.79 -12.51 9.74
N ARG A 629 -28.89 -12.32 8.77
CA ARG A 629 -29.19 -12.35 7.34
C ARG A 629 -29.08 -13.76 6.74
N GLY A 630 -28.96 -14.81 7.57
CA GLY A 630 -29.00 -16.21 7.15
C GLY A 630 -27.67 -16.76 6.62
N TYR A 631 -26.56 -16.08 6.86
CA TYR A 631 -25.22 -16.59 6.54
C TYR A 631 -24.67 -17.40 7.70
N TYR A 632 -24.22 -18.61 7.42
CA TYR A 632 -23.61 -19.52 8.41
C TYR A 632 -22.08 -19.50 8.37
N ARG A 633 -21.50 -18.81 7.38
CA ARG A 633 -20.05 -18.71 7.16
C ARG A 633 -19.64 -17.27 6.92
N THR A 634 -18.45 -16.91 7.41
CA THR A 634 -17.81 -15.63 7.11
C THR A 634 -16.43 -15.86 6.52
N ALA A 635 -16.04 -15.03 5.55
CA ALA A 635 -14.73 -15.07 4.92
C ALA A 635 -14.09 -13.69 4.92
N VAL A 636 -12.86 -13.59 5.43
CA VAL A 636 -12.09 -12.35 5.51
C VAL A 636 -10.96 -12.36 4.48
N ILE A 637 -10.85 -11.30 3.69
CA ILE A 637 -9.70 -11.07 2.79
C ILE A 637 -8.48 -10.53 3.54
N ALA A 638 -7.96 -11.31 4.49
CA ALA A 638 -6.85 -10.89 5.32
C ALA A 638 -5.57 -10.67 4.48
N GLY A 639 -4.83 -9.60 4.81
CA GLY A 639 -3.43 -9.51 4.46
C GLY A 639 -2.62 -10.53 5.25
N VAL A 640 -1.52 -10.99 4.68
CA VAL A 640 -0.69 -12.07 5.24
C VAL A 640 -0.25 -11.75 6.66
N GLY A 641 0.25 -10.54 6.88
CA GLY A 641 0.73 -10.05 8.17
C GLY A 641 -0.31 -9.94 9.29
N VAL A 642 -1.61 -10.09 8.99
CA VAL A 642 -2.72 -9.99 9.96
C VAL A 642 -3.52 -11.29 10.10
N ARG A 643 -3.15 -12.38 9.43
CA ARG A 643 -3.87 -13.67 9.54
C ARG A 643 -3.95 -14.17 10.98
N ARG A 644 -2.90 -13.97 11.79
CA ARG A 644 -2.86 -14.36 13.19
C ARG A 644 -3.86 -13.64 14.08
N TYR A 645 -4.17 -12.38 13.77
CA TYR A 645 -5.21 -11.64 14.47
C TYR A 645 -6.57 -12.36 14.29
N TYR A 646 -6.94 -12.69 13.05
CA TYR A 646 -8.19 -13.42 12.79
C TYR A 646 -8.17 -14.85 13.34
N ALA A 647 -7.01 -15.51 13.36
CA ALA A 647 -6.88 -16.84 13.94
C ALA A 647 -7.23 -16.87 15.43
N LYS A 648 -6.89 -15.81 16.18
CA LYS A 648 -7.30 -15.65 17.58
C LYS A 648 -8.81 -15.54 17.76
N LEU A 649 -9.51 -14.93 16.80
CA LEU A 649 -10.97 -14.80 16.75
C LEU A 649 -11.69 -16.06 16.24
N GLY A 650 -10.95 -17.17 16.08
CA GLY A 650 -11.49 -18.48 15.67
C GLY A 650 -11.55 -18.72 14.15
N TYR A 651 -11.00 -17.81 13.34
CA TYR A 651 -10.92 -18.03 11.89
C TYR A 651 -9.78 -18.99 11.53
N ARG A 652 -9.94 -19.75 10.44
CA ARG A 652 -8.94 -20.66 9.90
C ARG A 652 -8.61 -20.28 8.47
N LEU A 653 -7.36 -20.52 8.05
CA LEU A 653 -6.97 -20.27 6.67
C LEU A 653 -7.55 -21.36 5.76
N GLU A 654 -8.45 -20.98 4.85
CA GLU A 654 -8.96 -21.83 3.77
C GLU A 654 -8.61 -21.18 2.43
N ASP A 655 -7.87 -21.91 1.59
CA ASP A 655 -7.25 -21.36 0.37
C ASP A 655 -6.39 -20.12 0.70
N THR A 656 -6.92 -18.93 0.46
CA THR A 656 -6.24 -17.65 0.76
C THR A 656 -7.03 -16.74 1.71
N TYR A 657 -8.18 -17.19 2.22
CA TYR A 657 -9.08 -16.40 3.08
C TYR A 657 -9.08 -16.93 4.51
N MET A 658 -9.35 -16.05 5.47
CA MET A 658 -9.62 -16.47 6.85
C MET A 658 -11.12 -16.73 6.98
N VAL A 659 -11.52 -17.98 7.21
CA VAL A 659 -12.92 -18.44 7.19
C VAL A 659 -13.34 -18.93 8.57
N LYS A 660 -14.60 -18.71 8.92
CA LYS A 660 -15.20 -19.14 10.20
C LYS A 660 -16.66 -19.54 10.02
N GLU A 661 -17.03 -20.65 10.66
CA GLU A 661 -18.42 -21.12 10.81
C GLU A 661 -19.10 -20.39 11.98
N LEU A 662 -20.32 -19.91 11.78
CA LEU A 662 -21.09 -19.11 12.75
C LEU A 662 -22.10 -19.93 13.59
N ASP A 663 -22.21 -21.24 13.33
CA ASP A 663 -23.17 -22.14 14.01
C ASP A 663 -22.63 -22.73 15.32
N GLU A 664 -21.32 -22.73 15.52
CA GLU A 664 -20.72 -23.20 16.76
C GLU A 664 -20.88 -22.12 17.84
N GLN A 665 -21.63 -22.37 18.92
CA GLN A 665 -21.77 -21.40 20.03
C GLN A 665 -20.42 -21.01 20.64
N ALA A 666 -19.43 -21.90 20.56
CA ALA A 666 -18.05 -21.65 20.98
C ALA A 666 -17.28 -20.68 20.06
N SER A 667 -17.82 -20.34 18.88
CA SER A 667 -17.17 -19.45 17.92
C SER A 667 -17.61 -17.99 18.07
N ILE A 668 -18.68 -17.66 18.81
CA ILE A 668 -19.19 -16.29 18.90
C ILE A 668 -18.21 -15.39 19.68
N ILE A 669 -17.86 -14.25 19.10
CA ILE A 669 -17.03 -13.24 19.80
C ILE A 669 -17.80 -12.67 20.99
N THR A 670 -17.27 -12.83 22.21
CA THR A 670 -17.94 -12.40 23.46
C THR A 670 -17.62 -10.94 23.80
N GLU A 671 -18.45 -10.29 24.62
CA GLU A 671 -18.10 -8.96 25.17
C GLU A 671 -16.83 -9.02 26.01
N ASP A 672 -16.60 -10.11 26.74
CA ASP A 672 -15.36 -10.29 27.51
C ASP A 672 -14.12 -10.30 26.60
N GLN A 673 -14.20 -10.95 25.44
CA GLN A 673 -13.13 -10.90 24.43
C GLN A 673 -12.93 -9.48 23.90
N VAL A 674 -14.01 -8.74 23.61
CA VAL A 674 -13.93 -7.33 23.20
C VAL A 674 -13.23 -6.47 24.26
N VAL A 675 -13.51 -6.68 25.55
CA VAL A 675 -12.93 -5.89 26.64
C VAL A 675 -11.46 -6.27 26.90
N GLN A 676 -11.06 -7.51 26.63
CA GLN A 676 -9.72 -8.02 26.91
C GLN A 676 -8.75 -7.91 25.73
N ASP A 677 -9.26 -7.87 24.50
CA ASP A 677 -8.42 -7.87 23.30
C ASP A 677 -7.69 -6.54 23.10
N ASP A 678 -6.36 -6.61 23.14
CA ASP A 678 -5.51 -5.59 22.52
C ASP A 678 -5.47 -5.84 21.01
N ASP A 679 -6.14 -4.98 20.24
CA ASP A 679 -6.19 -5.02 18.78
C ASP A 679 -4.78 -5.04 18.14
N ASN A 680 -3.71 -4.72 18.89
CA ASN A 680 -2.32 -4.73 18.43
C ASN A 680 -1.51 -5.99 18.79
N GLU A 681 -1.93 -6.81 19.75
CA GLU A 681 -1.12 -7.96 20.16
C GLU A 681 -1.30 -9.15 19.21
N ASN A 682 -0.19 -9.80 18.83
CA ASN A 682 -0.18 -11.05 18.05
C ASN A 682 0.50 -12.23 18.79
N SER A 683 0.86 -12.07 20.07
CA SER A 683 1.74 -12.99 20.82
C SER A 683 1.07 -14.27 21.35
N ALA A 684 -0.26 -14.28 21.57
CA ALA A 684 -0.91 -15.34 22.36
C ALA A 684 -0.84 -16.78 21.79
N TYR A 685 -0.56 -16.97 20.49
CA TYR A 685 -0.53 -18.30 19.86
C TYR A 685 0.63 -19.18 20.33
N SER A 686 1.79 -18.60 20.66
CA SER A 686 2.93 -19.38 21.18
C SER A 686 2.62 -19.98 22.55
N SER A 687 1.82 -19.30 23.37
CA SER A 687 1.42 -19.80 24.70
C SER A 687 0.41 -20.94 24.61
N PHE A 688 -0.50 -20.91 23.63
CA PHE A 688 -1.47 -21.98 23.41
C PHE A 688 -0.77 -23.23 22.86
N LEU A 689 0.15 -23.09 21.91
CA LEU A 689 0.96 -24.22 21.42
C LEU A 689 1.97 -24.72 22.46
N SER A 690 2.54 -23.87 23.31
CA SER A 690 3.40 -24.33 24.41
C SER A 690 2.58 -25.06 25.47
N THR A 691 1.35 -24.60 25.74
CA THR A 691 0.41 -25.26 26.65
C THR A 691 -0.03 -26.60 26.08
N ILE A 692 -0.42 -26.66 24.80
CA ILE A 692 -0.77 -27.93 24.11
C ILE A 692 0.44 -28.86 24.00
N LYS A 693 1.65 -28.37 23.71
CA LYS A 693 2.87 -29.21 23.71
C LYS A 693 3.28 -29.67 25.10
N SER A 694 2.96 -28.92 26.15
CA SER A 694 3.11 -29.36 27.54
C SER A 694 2.00 -30.33 27.98
N PHE A 695 0.81 -30.24 27.38
CA PHE A 695 -0.33 -31.12 27.65
C PHE A 695 -0.25 -32.46 26.90
N PHE A 696 0.26 -32.44 25.67
CA PHE A 696 0.57 -33.61 24.86
C PHE A 696 2.07 -33.85 24.86
N GLY A 697 2.56 -34.45 25.95
CA GLY A 697 3.97 -34.73 26.19
C GLY A 697 4.65 -35.46 25.04
N PHE A 698 5.43 -34.71 24.25
CA PHE A 698 6.50 -35.26 23.42
C PHE A 698 7.84 -34.87 24.07
N GLN A 699 8.33 -35.75 24.94
CA GLN A 699 9.72 -35.74 25.37
C GLN A 699 10.60 -35.97 24.13
N THR A 700 11.31 -34.94 23.68
CA THR A 700 12.46 -35.11 22.78
C THR A 700 13.72 -34.79 23.56
N THR A 701 14.51 -35.84 23.72
CA THR A 701 15.76 -35.95 24.47
C THR A 701 16.82 -34.99 23.93
N THR A 702 17.29 -34.06 24.77
CA THR A 702 18.55 -33.33 24.58
C THR A 702 19.75 -34.25 24.81
N PRO A 703 20.74 -34.33 23.89
CA PRO A 703 21.98 -35.03 24.19
C PRO A 703 22.84 -34.17 25.14
N ARG A 704 23.24 -34.78 26.26
CA ARG A 704 24.25 -34.27 27.19
C ARG A 704 25.57 -34.02 26.43
N ARG A 705 26.11 -32.82 26.54
CA ARG A 705 27.55 -32.59 26.35
C ARG A 705 28.25 -32.96 27.66
N GLU A 706 29.10 -33.97 27.59
CA GLU A 706 30.04 -34.34 28.64
C GLU A 706 31.17 -33.30 28.72
N GLU A 707 31.47 -32.88 29.93
CA GLU A 707 32.73 -32.27 30.33
C GLU A 707 33.80 -33.35 30.44
N SER A 708 34.94 -33.19 29.77
CA SER A 708 36.26 -33.61 30.30
C SER A 708 37.40 -32.97 29.48
N ALA A 709 38.39 -32.46 30.24
CA ALA A 709 39.61 -31.72 29.88
C ALA A 709 39.47 -30.20 29.66
#